data_AF-A0A8H5N3S4-F1
#
_entry.id   AF-A0A8H5N3S4-F1
#
_cell.length_a   1.000
_cell.length_b   1.000
_cell.length_c   1.000
_cell.angle_alpha   90.00
_cell.angle_beta   90.00
_cell.angle_gamma   90.00
#
_symmetry.space_group_name_H-M   'P 1'
#
loop_
_entity.id
_entity.type
_entity.pdbx_description
1 polymer ?
#
loop_
_entity_poly.entity_id
_entity_poly.type
_entity_poly.pdbx_seq_one_letter_code
_entity_poly.pdbx_strand_id
1 'polypeptide(L)'
;MSNYTNTKMKTSEPPRGLQPTLAFDAYNPYLSYWSLNIEQRHIATSFVDRDTKDPVTPGQGHKSGDAIHRTKKRVQAWPPTAFVIGTMKSAAFLYACGLLATAVTAEFDGNLNYASPSRRHARLGIDVPLVKRRSLKRGNTPYDPSQLNFTHGVASGDPWPQSVILWTRVAPSTKSDESENVVNGTAGHYSHETEKYIKADPHPICVEWKVYESKSASGNGKTAASGRAYTTSDIDYTVKVEADGLKPLTTYYYQFKVCDSNVKSPVGRTKTAPTANDDVSDLSFAVFSCSNYPNGYFNAYGNAARKDEHDYVIHLGDYIYEYGANGSRASQPSTEIFTLHDYRTRHGQYRTDLDLQLLSQNFAWIPTWDDHEFANNGYRDGFSGLNNTEESFLKKGRKVTVDTRKVNAVRAYFEWMPIRQTDLDDGLRVWRSFQMGKLLDLIILDTRNYDRSITSLDWNDNYIDMIRDDPSRTLMGGRQENWFYRSLSKSKDRGAAWRIVGNQIIFSRITEDWGNGEVLPGDNWSGYVANRNRTLEHLYDNDIGNNIFLAGDSHQNWVSDLVWLGTKEYDNKTGAGSIGVEFAGTAVSSNGVGGPIEPAAGKAARARVQKNPELQWQEGYYRGYFILDVNAKQVSSRFYGSPSVASRNSWDIPLANFTVVSGDNHLKRPVAGGRAESGALRYGEVKHTNLTLNTETGEWKNVGFDTMYVKHD
;
A
#
# COMPACT_ATOMS: atom_id res chain seq x y z
N MET A 1 43.80 31.09 -0.42
CA MET A 1 45.27 31.08 -0.23
C MET A 1 45.73 29.63 -0.21
N SER A 2 46.84 29.34 -0.91
CA SER A 2 47.51 28.05 -1.25
C SER A 2 46.64 27.03 -2.01
N ASN A 3 46.68 26.90 -3.35
CA ASN A 3 47.73 26.39 -4.26
C ASN A 3 48.31 25.02 -3.85
N TYR A 4 48.08 23.99 -4.66
CA TYR A 4 49.15 23.27 -5.39
C TYR A 4 48.58 22.42 -6.52
N THR A 5 49.46 22.13 -7.48
CA THR A 5 49.27 22.00 -8.92
C THR A 5 49.17 20.56 -9.47
N ASN A 6 48.56 20.49 -10.66
CA ASN A 6 48.65 19.45 -11.69
C ASN A 6 50.06 18.85 -11.93
N THR A 7 50.10 17.55 -12.23
CA THR A 7 51.11 16.97 -13.14
C THR A 7 50.51 15.80 -13.95
N LYS A 8 50.58 15.93 -15.29
CA LYS A 8 50.35 14.88 -16.31
C LYS A 8 51.71 14.26 -16.70
N MET A 9 51.69 12.97 -17.08
CA MET A 9 52.50 12.25 -18.11
C MET A 9 52.65 10.77 -17.66
N LYS A 10 52.73 9.72 -18.49
CA LYS A 10 52.54 9.43 -19.91
C LYS A 10 52.52 7.88 -20.02
N THR A 11 51.98 7.37 -21.12
CA THR A 11 51.85 5.98 -21.58
C THR A 11 53.14 5.14 -21.65
N SER A 12 53.05 3.83 -21.37
CA SER A 12 53.80 2.77 -22.06
C SER A 12 53.19 1.36 -21.85
N GLU A 13 53.12 0.56 -22.93
CA GLU A 13 52.89 -0.89 -23.01
C GLU A 13 54.03 -1.48 -23.89
N PRO A 14 54.22 -2.81 -24.04
CA PRO A 14 54.19 -3.95 -23.10
C PRO A 14 55.49 -4.81 -23.23
N PRO A 15 55.56 -6.04 -22.69
CA PRO A 15 55.55 -7.18 -23.62
C PRO A 15 54.83 -8.45 -23.13
N ARG A 16 54.52 -9.31 -24.12
CA ARG A 16 53.81 -10.59 -24.05
C ARG A 16 54.65 -11.74 -23.48
N GLY A 17 53.95 -12.70 -22.86
CA GLY A 17 54.18 -14.12 -23.12
C GLY A 17 54.50 -14.96 -21.88
N LEU A 18 53.54 -15.82 -21.48
CA LEU A 18 53.70 -17.26 -21.23
C LEU A 18 52.41 -17.81 -20.57
N GLN A 19 51.74 -18.74 -21.26
CA GLN A 19 50.87 -19.73 -20.59
C GLN A 19 51.76 -20.86 -20.04
N PRO A 20 51.32 -21.54 -18.97
CA PRO A 20 50.70 -22.84 -19.19
C PRO A 20 49.48 -23.13 -18.30
N THR A 21 48.67 -24.07 -18.81
CA THR A 21 47.58 -24.82 -18.21
C THR A 21 47.93 -25.51 -16.88
N LEU A 22 47.03 -25.53 -15.90
CA LEU A 22 46.39 -26.76 -15.32
C LEU A 22 45.69 -26.51 -13.97
N ALA A 23 44.56 -27.24 -13.84
CA ALA A 23 44.02 -27.89 -12.66
C ALA A 23 43.41 -27.05 -11.50
N PHE A 24 42.10 -27.21 -11.40
CA PHE A 24 41.34 -27.25 -10.15
C PHE A 24 42.08 -28.06 -9.08
N ASP A 25 42.23 -27.49 -7.89
CA ASP A 25 42.07 -28.24 -6.65
C ASP A 25 41.58 -27.35 -5.52
N ALA A 26 40.50 -27.81 -4.91
CA ALA A 26 39.80 -27.21 -3.79
C ALA A 26 40.47 -27.62 -2.48
N TYR A 27 40.72 -26.67 -1.58
CA TYR A 27 40.76 -26.93 -0.13
C TYR A 27 40.68 -25.59 0.62
N ASN A 28 39.53 -25.28 1.23
CA ASN A 28 39.42 -24.28 2.29
C ASN A 28 38.53 -24.85 3.40
N PRO A 29 39.08 -25.20 4.59
CA PRO A 29 38.36 -25.92 5.62
C PRO A 29 37.83 -24.97 6.70
N TYR A 30 36.71 -24.30 6.47
CA TYR A 30 35.92 -23.67 7.56
C TYR A 30 34.43 -23.66 7.20
N LEU A 31 33.81 -24.85 7.22
CA LEU A 31 32.37 -25.04 7.25
C LEU A 31 32.02 -25.87 8.49
N SER A 32 31.79 -25.19 9.60
CA SER A 32 30.90 -25.68 10.65
C SER A 32 30.44 -24.48 11.45
N TYR A 33 29.17 -24.12 11.28
CA TYR A 33 28.22 -23.66 12.30
C TYR A 33 27.11 -22.81 11.66
N TRP A 34 25.87 -23.31 11.81
CA TRP A 34 24.56 -22.66 11.65
C TRP A 34 23.91 -22.61 10.25
N SER A 35 23.16 -23.69 9.95
CA SER A 35 22.01 -23.70 9.06
C SER A 35 20.88 -24.54 9.69
N LEU A 36 19.82 -23.87 10.17
CA LEU A 36 18.51 -24.40 10.60
C LEU A 36 17.55 -23.21 10.38
N ASN A 37 16.40 -23.24 9.71
CA ASN A 37 15.66 -24.29 9.00
C ASN A 37 14.55 -23.56 8.21
N ILE A 38 14.60 -23.54 6.87
CA ILE A 38 13.42 -23.43 6.00
C ILE A 38 13.63 -24.45 4.88
N GLU A 39 13.19 -25.69 5.08
CA GLU A 39 13.11 -26.67 4.00
C GLU A 39 11.88 -26.36 3.13
N GLN A 40 12.11 -25.89 1.91
CA GLN A 40 11.18 -26.11 0.80
C GLN A 40 11.50 -27.48 0.17
N ARG A 41 10.62 -28.47 0.35
CA ARG A 41 10.69 -29.71 -0.44
C ARG A 41 9.78 -29.59 -1.66
N HIS A 42 10.42 -29.53 -2.83
CA HIS A 42 9.81 -29.90 -4.09
C HIS A 42 9.44 -31.39 -4.08
N ILE A 43 8.20 -31.71 -4.41
CA ILE A 43 7.81 -33.04 -4.88
C ILE A 43 7.38 -32.88 -6.33
N ALA A 44 8.22 -33.39 -7.23
CA ALA A 44 7.85 -33.72 -8.58
C ALA A 44 7.14 -35.08 -8.56
N THR A 45 5.91 -35.16 -9.05
CA THR A 45 5.25 -36.41 -9.38
C THR A 45 5.06 -36.47 -10.89
N SER A 46 5.86 -37.32 -11.52
CA SER A 46 5.62 -37.87 -12.85
C SER A 46 4.45 -38.86 -12.78
N PHE A 47 3.49 -38.73 -13.69
CA PHE A 47 2.54 -39.79 -14.00
C PHE A 47 2.68 -40.16 -15.47
N VAL A 48 2.95 -41.45 -15.69
CA VAL A 48 3.06 -42.13 -16.98
C VAL A 48 1.69 -42.70 -17.32
N ASP A 49 1.28 -42.44 -18.57
CA ASP A 49 0.14 -43.03 -19.26
C ASP A 49 0.15 -44.57 -19.24
N ARG A 50 -1.04 -45.17 -19.08
CA ARG A 50 -1.41 -46.42 -19.76
C ARG A 50 -2.93 -46.61 -19.81
N ASP A 51 -3.43 -46.38 -21.02
CA ASP A 51 -4.67 -46.87 -21.63
C ASP A 51 -5.03 -48.33 -21.29
N THR A 52 -6.29 -48.61 -20.93
CA THR A 52 -7.31 -49.22 -21.82
C THR A 52 -8.56 -49.76 -21.10
N LYS A 53 -9.72 -49.45 -21.71
CA LYS A 53 -10.97 -50.24 -21.85
C LYS A 53 -12.05 -50.23 -20.75
N ASP A 54 -13.07 -49.42 -21.03
CA ASP A 54 -14.53 -49.63 -20.81
C ASP A 54 -15.02 -51.00 -21.36
N PRO A 55 -16.26 -51.53 -21.06
CA PRO A 55 -17.51 -50.74 -20.87
C PRO A 55 -18.62 -51.31 -19.92
N VAL A 56 -19.74 -50.54 -19.88
CA VAL A 56 -21.18 -50.93 -19.79
C VAL A 56 -21.99 -50.59 -18.50
N THR A 57 -22.77 -49.51 -18.63
CA THR A 57 -24.19 -49.22 -18.25
C THR A 57 -24.88 -49.85 -17.02
N PRO A 58 -25.65 -49.05 -16.23
CA PRO A 58 -26.69 -49.54 -15.30
C PRO A 58 -28.12 -49.20 -15.76
N GLY A 59 -29.08 -50.12 -15.57
CA GLY A 59 -30.50 -49.78 -15.76
C GLY A 59 -31.51 -50.90 -15.49
N GLN A 60 -32.45 -50.61 -14.57
CA GLN A 60 -33.80 -51.18 -14.36
C GLN A 60 -33.87 -52.66 -13.91
N GLY A 61 -34.80 -53.14 -13.08
CA GLY A 61 -36.06 -52.65 -12.51
C GLY A 61 -36.85 -53.87 -11.98
N HIS A 62 -38.07 -53.62 -11.44
CA HIS A 62 -39.14 -54.58 -11.05
C HIS A 62 -39.16 -55.11 -9.60
N LYS A 63 -40.19 -54.73 -8.80
CA LYS A 63 -41.59 -55.26 -8.68
C LYS A 63 -41.58 -56.66 -8.02
N SER A 64 -42.46 -57.11 -7.13
CA SER A 64 -43.68 -56.63 -6.45
C SER A 64 -44.22 -57.82 -5.62
N GLY A 65 -44.89 -57.56 -4.49
CA GLY A 65 -45.86 -58.48 -3.82
C GLY A 65 -45.26 -59.67 -3.06
N ASP A 66 -45.93 -60.31 -2.10
CA ASP A 66 -47.18 -60.03 -1.38
C ASP A 66 -47.26 -61.00 -0.16
N ALA A 67 -47.98 -60.57 0.86
CA ALA A 67 -48.83 -61.36 1.78
C ALA A 67 -48.30 -62.40 2.83
N ILE A 68 -48.52 -62.02 4.11
CA ILE A 68 -49.32 -62.68 5.19
C ILE A 68 -48.83 -64.00 5.86
N HIS A 69 -48.55 -63.90 7.19
CA HIS A 69 -49.11 -64.74 8.28
C HIS A 69 -48.84 -64.07 9.66
N ARG A 70 -49.87 -63.59 10.40
CA ARG A 70 -50.51 -64.18 11.62
C ARG A 70 -49.51 -64.86 12.58
N THR A 71 -49.45 -64.59 13.90
CA THR A 71 -50.52 -64.34 14.88
C THR A 71 -49.96 -63.99 16.28
N LYS A 72 -50.73 -63.19 17.06
CA LYS A 72 -50.97 -63.24 18.54
C LYS A 72 -49.77 -62.90 19.47
N LYS A 73 -49.88 -62.04 20.51
CA LYS A 73 -50.97 -61.92 21.51
C LYS A 73 -50.82 -60.62 22.35
N ARG A 74 -51.95 -59.91 22.49
CA ARG A 74 -52.56 -59.15 23.63
C ARG A 74 -51.73 -58.11 24.43
N VAL A 75 -52.08 -56.80 24.47
CA VAL A 75 -53.30 -56.06 24.95
C VAL A 75 -53.20 -55.81 26.48
N GLN A 76 -53.33 -54.58 27.04
CA GLN A 76 -54.54 -53.73 27.26
C GLN A 76 -54.11 -52.41 27.98
N ALA A 77 -54.41 -51.16 27.53
CA ALA A 77 -55.63 -50.30 27.66
C ALA A 77 -55.91 -49.70 29.08
N TRP A 78 -55.66 -48.39 29.35
CA TRP A 78 -56.57 -47.18 29.42
C TRP A 78 -57.33 -46.97 30.80
N PRO A 79 -57.91 -45.79 31.17
CA PRO A 79 -57.36 -44.49 31.67
C PRO A 79 -57.94 -44.08 33.07
N PRO A 80 -58.46 -42.84 33.35
CA PRO A 80 -57.88 -41.67 34.04
C PRO A 80 -58.44 -41.39 35.47
N THR A 81 -57.83 -40.48 36.28
CA THR A 81 -58.49 -39.49 37.20
C THR A 81 -57.50 -38.74 38.13
N ALA A 82 -57.96 -37.61 38.68
CA ALA A 82 -57.25 -36.50 39.34
C ALA A 82 -56.92 -36.64 40.85
N PHE A 83 -55.97 -35.82 41.34
CA PHE A 83 -55.92 -35.00 42.61
C PHE A 83 -54.44 -34.60 42.90
N VAL A 84 -53.99 -33.35 42.74
CA VAL A 84 -53.94 -32.18 43.67
C VAL A 84 -52.80 -32.22 44.74
N ILE A 85 -52.03 -31.12 44.77
CA ILE A 85 -51.05 -30.57 45.74
C ILE A 85 -49.57 -31.02 45.67
N GLY A 86 -48.73 -30.05 45.24
CA GLY A 86 -47.54 -29.65 46.00
C GLY A 86 -46.19 -30.09 45.46
N THR A 87 -45.53 -29.26 44.65
CA THR A 87 -44.25 -28.65 45.05
C THR A 87 -43.81 -27.57 44.06
N MET A 88 -43.17 -26.58 44.65
CA MET A 88 -42.76 -25.29 44.12
C MET A 88 -41.69 -25.36 43.02
N LYS A 89 -41.72 -24.32 42.16
CA LYS A 89 -40.58 -23.63 41.56
C LYS A 89 -39.58 -24.49 40.78
N SER A 90 -39.69 -24.51 39.46
CA SER A 90 -38.58 -24.38 38.49
C SER A 90 -39.07 -24.66 37.06
N ALA A 91 -39.90 -23.77 36.50
CA ALA A 91 -40.31 -23.90 35.09
C ALA A 91 -40.61 -22.56 34.41
N ALA A 92 -40.12 -21.44 34.95
CA ALA A 92 -40.27 -20.11 34.36
C ALA A 92 -38.94 -19.53 33.85
N PHE A 93 -37.83 -20.29 33.88
CA PHE A 93 -36.49 -19.81 33.53
C PHE A 93 -36.00 -20.27 32.15
N LEU A 94 -36.78 -21.04 31.40
CA LEU A 94 -36.35 -21.64 30.12
C LEU A 94 -37.03 -21.06 28.87
N TYR A 95 -37.88 -20.05 29.02
CA TYR A 95 -38.55 -19.38 27.89
C TYR A 95 -38.22 -17.88 27.74
N ALA A 96 -37.21 -17.38 28.45
CA ALA A 96 -36.69 -16.01 28.31
C ALA A 96 -35.33 -15.93 27.59
N CYS A 97 -34.73 -17.06 27.20
CA CYS A 97 -33.41 -17.09 26.53
C CYS A 97 -33.48 -17.26 25.00
N GLY A 98 -34.67 -17.23 24.39
CA GLY A 98 -34.86 -17.50 22.96
C GLY A 98 -34.97 -16.28 22.03
N LEU A 99 -34.94 -15.05 22.55
CA LEU A 99 -35.12 -13.81 21.76
C LEU A 99 -34.10 -12.70 22.09
N LEU A 100 -32.90 -13.07 22.55
CA LEU A 100 -31.77 -12.15 22.81
C LEU A 100 -30.47 -12.60 22.13
N ALA A 101 -30.56 -13.26 20.97
CA ALA A 101 -29.41 -13.65 20.17
C ALA A 101 -29.01 -12.57 19.14
N THR A 102 -28.75 -11.35 19.61
CA THR A 102 -27.84 -10.39 18.96
C THR A 102 -27.03 -9.69 20.04
N ALA A 103 -26.35 -10.48 20.88
CA ALA A 103 -25.40 -9.98 21.87
C ALA A 103 -24.00 -9.99 21.24
N VAL A 104 -23.55 -8.79 20.91
CA VAL A 104 -22.21 -8.36 20.53
C VAL A 104 -21.11 -9.23 21.16
N THR A 105 -20.39 -10.01 20.36
CA THR A 105 -19.09 -10.58 20.78
C THR A 105 -18.05 -9.46 20.67
N ALA A 106 -17.96 -8.64 21.71
CA ALA A 106 -16.83 -7.74 21.90
C ALA A 106 -15.64 -8.60 22.36
N GLU A 107 -14.84 -9.07 21.40
CA GLU A 107 -13.60 -9.80 21.67
C GLU A 107 -12.42 -9.07 21.02
N PHE A 108 -11.22 -9.28 21.55
CA PHE A 108 -9.98 -8.78 20.97
C PHE A 108 -9.84 -9.15 19.48
N ASP A 109 -10.43 -10.28 19.07
CA ASP A 109 -10.51 -10.73 17.67
C ASP A 109 -11.27 -9.77 16.75
N GLY A 110 -12.11 -8.87 17.30
CA GLY A 110 -12.79 -7.83 16.54
C GLY A 110 -11.86 -6.70 16.06
N ASN A 111 -10.63 -6.63 16.57
CA ASN A 111 -9.61 -5.70 16.10
C ASN A 111 -8.60 -6.43 15.22
N LEU A 112 -8.64 -6.14 13.92
CA LEU A 112 -7.82 -6.79 12.89
C LEU A 112 -6.32 -6.63 13.13
N ASN A 113 -5.90 -5.65 13.94
CA ASN A 113 -4.49 -5.45 14.24
C ASN A 113 -3.89 -6.54 15.15
N TYR A 114 -4.69 -7.32 15.90
CA TYR A 114 -4.13 -8.49 16.60
C TYR A 114 -3.83 -9.67 15.68
N ALA A 115 -4.54 -9.75 14.54
CA ALA A 115 -4.32 -10.82 13.60
C ALA A 115 -2.88 -10.78 13.05
N SER A 116 -2.38 -11.96 12.72
CA SER A 116 -1.13 -12.04 11.98
C SER A 116 -1.28 -11.33 10.64
N PRO A 117 -0.30 -10.52 10.21
CA PRO A 117 -0.16 -10.11 8.82
C PRO A 117 -0.15 -11.31 7.84
N SER A 118 0.09 -12.53 8.35
CA SER A 118 0.06 -13.81 7.63
C SER A 118 -0.45 -14.97 8.49
N ARG A 119 -1.61 -15.57 8.21
CA ARG A 119 -2.03 -16.90 8.73
C ARG A 119 -1.04 -18.04 8.47
N ARG A 120 -0.26 -18.09 7.37
CA ARG A 120 0.82 -19.12 7.23
C ARG A 120 1.87 -18.99 8.34
N HIS A 121 2.05 -17.76 8.80
CA HIS A 121 2.90 -17.42 9.91
C HIS A 121 2.04 -16.93 11.06
N ALA A 122 1.12 -17.76 11.57
CA ALA A 122 0.26 -17.41 12.71
C ALA A 122 1.06 -16.86 13.91
N ARG A 123 2.34 -17.24 14.01
CA ARG A 123 3.32 -16.75 14.99
C ARG A 123 3.73 -15.28 14.82
N LEU A 124 3.38 -14.63 13.71
CA LEU A 124 3.50 -13.17 13.50
C LEU A 124 2.24 -12.41 13.95
N GLY A 125 1.19 -13.13 14.36
CA GLY A 125 0.05 -12.55 15.06
C GLY A 125 0.31 -12.50 16.56
N ILE A 126 -0.53 -11.73 17.25
CA ILE A 126 -0.50 -11.68 18.70
C ILE A 126 -1.50 -12.71 19.24
N ASP A 127 -1.07 -13.48 20.24
CA ASP A 127 -1.92 -14.50 20.87
C ASP A 127 -3.04 -13.82 21.69
N VAL A 128 -4.20 -13.66 21.05
CA VAL A 128 -5.39 -13.02 21.64
C VAL A 128 -5.85 -13.71 22.94
N PRO A 129 -5.96 -15.05 23.02
CA PRO A 129 -6.26 -15.74 24.27
C PRO A 129 -5.32 -15.35 25.43
N LEU A 130 -4.04 -15.17 25.16
CA LEU A 130 -3.07 -14.73 26.17
C LEU A 130 -3.25 -13.25 26.55
N VAL A 131 -3.43 -12.36 25.56
CA VAL A 131 -3.76 -10.94 25.82
C VAL A 131 -5.01 -10.83 26.69
N LYS A 132 -6.07 -11.60 26.40
CA LYS A 132 -7.31 -11.64 27.18
C LYS A 132 -7.06 -12.11 28.61
N ARG A 133 -6.28 -13.18 28.79
CA ARG A 133 -5.92 -13.71 30.12
C ARG A 133 -5.14 -12.69 30.96
N ARG A 134 -4.16 -12.00 30.35
CA ARG A 134 -3.38 -10.95 31.00
C ARG A 134 -4.27 -9.75 31.36
N SER A 135 -5.09 -9.31 30.42
CA SER A 135 -5.92 -8.10 30.56
C SER A 135 -7.04 -8.25 31.59
N LEU A 136 -7.57 -9.46 31.77
CA LEU A 136 -8.69 -9.74 32.68
C LEU A 136 -8.24 -10.27 34.07
N LYS A 137 -6.94 -10.22 34.38
CA LYS A 137 -6.42 -10.63 35.69
C LYS A 137 -6.87 -9.67 36.79
N ARG A 138 -7.30 -10.22 37.93
CA ARG A 138 -7.71 -9.45 39.12
C ARG A 138 -6.56 -8.55 39.59
N GLY A 139 -6.78 -7.24 39.55
CA GLY A 139 -5.80 -6.21 39.91
C GLY A 139 -5.44 -5.25 38.77
N ASN A 140 -5.74 -5.60 37.53
CA ASN A 140 -5.61 -4.69 36.40
C ASN A 140 -6.87 -3.83 36.30
N THR A 141 -6.73 -2.51 36.35
CA THR A 141 -7.84 -1.55 36.30
C THR A 141 -7.87 -0.85 34.96
N PRO A 142 -8.95 -0.95 34.16
CA PRO A 142 -9.06 -0.22 32.90
C PRO A 142 -8.74 1.26 33.09
N TYR A 143 -8.17 1.89 32.06
CA TYR A 143 -7.99 3.34 32.04
C TYR A 143 -9.28 4.07 32.38
N ASP A 144 -9.18 5.14 33.16
CA ASP A 144 -10.28 6.08 33.28
C ASP A 144 -10.50 6.70 31.89
N PRO A 145 -11.72 6.70 31.33
CA PRO A 145 -11.98 7.27 30.01
C PRO A 145 -11.47 8.71 29.86
N SER A 146 -11.46 9.51 30.94
CA SER A 146 -10.93 10.89 30.92
C SER A 146 -9.42 10.99 30.62
N GLN A 147 -8.68 9.89 30.76
CA GLN A 147 -7.26 9.82 30.41
C GLN A 147 -7.03 9.51 28.93
N LEU A 148 -8.05 9.06 28.20
CA LEU A 148 -7.92 8.55 26.85
C LEU A 148 -8.30 9.59 25.81
N ASN A 149 -7.54 9.65 24.71
CA ASN A 149 -7.83 10.52 23.58
C ASN A 149 -7.62 9.80 22.25
N PHE A 150 -8.38 10.21 21.23
CA PHE A 150 -8.16 9.80 19.84
C PHE A 150 -7.01 10.60 19.23
N THR A 151 -5.79 10.18 19.57
CA THR A 151 -4.56 10.98 19.43
C THR A 151 -4.12 11.27 18.00
N HIS A 152 -4.55 10.46 17.01
CA HIS A 152 -4.07 10.51 15.62
C HIS A 152 -5.21 10.55 14.59
N GLY A 153 -6.35 11.12 14.99
CA GLY A 153 -7.54 11.20 14.16
C GLY A 153 -8.13 9.84 13.81
N VAL A 154 -8.83 9.79 12.68
CA VAL A 154 -9.46 8.57 12.14
C VAL A 154 -9.11 8.41 10.67
N ALA A 155 -9.19 7.19 10.15
CA ALA A 155 -9.02 6.92 8.73
C ALA A 155 -9.96 5.82 8.24
N SER A 156 -10.21 5.79 6.94
CA SER A 156 -10.86 4.67 6.29
C SER A 156 -10.12 4.24 5.03
N GLY A 157 -10.28 3.00 4.61
CA GLY A 157 -9.53 2.50 3.47
C GLY A 157 -9.93 1.12 3.02
N ASP A 158 -9.31 0.70 1.92
CA ASP A 158 -9.68 -0.45 1.12
C ASP A 158 -11.21 -0.55 0.98
N PRO A 159 -11.85 0.29 0.15
CA PRO A 159 -13.29 0.20 -0.03
C PRO A 159 -13.65 -1.06 -0.83
N TRP A 160 -14.53 -1.89 -0.29
CA TRP A 160 -15.19 -2.99 -0.99
C TRP A 160 -16.66 -2.65 -1.21
N PRO A 161 -17.39 -3.43 -2.04
CA PRO A 161 -18.78 -3.11 -2.34
C PRO A 161 -19.70 -3.08 -1.13
N GLN A 162 -19.40 -3.92 -0.12
CA GLN A 162 -20.26 -4.04 1.06
C GLN A 162 -19.52 -3.81 2.36
N SER A 163 -18.24 -3.40 2.30
CA SER A 163 -17.46 -3.15 3.50
C SER A 163 -16.35 -2.12 3.29
N VAL A 164 -15.87 -1.55 4.38
CA VAL A 164 -14.71 -0.66 4.40
C VAL A 164 -13.92 -0.83 5.69
N ILE A 165 -12.60 -0.66 5.64
CA ILE A 165 -11.78 -0.65 6.84
C ILE A 165 -11.92 0.71 7.52
N LEU A 166 -12.18 0.69 8.83
CA LEU A 166 -12.14 1.86 9.69
C LEU A 166 -10.96 1.74 10.64
N TRP A 167 -10.23 2.83 10.81
CA TRP A 167 -9.02 2.89 11.61
C TRP A 167 -9.01 4.10 12.55
N THR A 168 -8.45 3.91 13.75
CA THR A 168 -8.12 5.00 14.68
C THR A 168 -7.02 4.55 15.65
N ARG A 169 -6.47 5.48 16.44
CA ARG A 169 -5.68 5.17 17.65
C ARG A 169 -6.29 5.86 18.87
N VAL A 170 -6.48 5.12 19.97
CA VAL A 170 -6.99 5.66 21.24
C VAL A 170 -6.04 5.34 22.38
N ALA A 171 -5.38 6.36 22.93
CA ALA A 171 -4.28 6.15 23.86
C ALA A 171 -4.25 7.25 24.93
N PRO A 172 -3.60 6.99 26.08
CA PRO A 172 -3.39 8.01 27.10
C PRO A 172 -2.34 9.06 26.71
N SER A 173 -1.54 8.79 25.67
CA SER A 173 -0.54 9.73 25.16
C SER A 173 -0.29 9.54 23.65
N THR A 174 0.39 10.51 23.05
CA THR A 174 0.85 10.42 21.64
C THR A 174 2.07 9.53 21.47
N LYS A 175 2.76 9.13 22.56
CA LYS A 175 3.94 8.24 22.48
C LYS A 175 3.50 6.83 22.09
N SER A 176 4.28 6.20 21.22
CA SER A 176 4.12 4.79 20.85
C SER A 176 4.59 3.86 21.97
N ASP A 177 4.04 2.63 22.00
CA ASP A 177 4.53 1.58 22.91
C ASP A 177 6.02 1.29 22.67
N GLU A 178 6.82 1.41 23.72
CA GLU A 178 8.27 1.14 23.78
C GLU A 178 8.61 -0.36 23.76
N SER A 179 7.62 -1.26 23.73
CA SER A 179 7.83 -2.69 23.58
C SER A 179 8.50 -3.04 22.23
N GLU A 180 9.83 -3.19 22.24
CA GLU A 180 10.65 -3.59 21.08
C GLU A 180 10.73 -5.10 20.83
N ASN A 181 9.88 -5.89 21.48
CA ASN A 181 10.03 -7.34 21.61
C ASN A 181 10.08 -8.07 20.26
N VAL A 182 11.29 -8.31 19.78
CA VAL A 182 11.63 -9.43 18.90
C VAL A 182 12.13 -10.52 19.85
N VAL A 183 11.36 -11.58 20.03
CA VAL A 183 11.73 -12.69 20.93
C VAL A 183 13.15 -13.21 20.67
N ASN A 184 13.90 -13.47 21.74
CA ASN A 184 15.06 -14.35 21.70
C ASN A 184 14.61 -15.82 21.81
N GLY A 185 15.16 -16.71 20.98
CA GLY A 185 14.86 -18.15 21.00
C GLY A 185 13.86 -18.61 19.92
N THR A 186 13.18 -19.75 20.13
CA THR A 186 12.27 -20.38 19.15
C THR A 186 10.81 -19.91 19.24
N ALA A 187 10.54 -18.85 20.02
CA ALA A 187 9.22 -18.26 20.15
C ALA A 187 8.82 -17.47 18.88
N GLY A 188 7.54 -17.13 18.73
CA GLY A 188 7.07 -16.32 17.60
C GLY A 188 7.51 -14.86 17.73
N HIS A 189 7.87 -14.19 16.63
CA HIS A 189 8.52 -12.85 16.61
C HIS A 189 7.86 -11.79 17.52
N TYR A 190 6.53 -11.84 17.73
CA TYR A 190 5.79 -10.91 18.61
C TYR A 190 5.19 -11.59 19.85
N SER A 191 5.76 -12.71 20.27
CA SER A 191 5.34 -13.41 21.47
C SER A 191 5.76 -12.61 22.70
N HIS A 192 4.82 -11.83 23.24
CA HIS A 192 4.96 -11.02 24.43
C HIS A 192 5.02 -11.84 25.75
N GLU A 193 5.59 -13.04 25.73
CA GLU A 193 5.53 -14.01 26.84
C GLU A 193 6.90 -14.60 27.22
N THR A 194 7.96 -14.38 26.42
CA THR A 194 9.28 -14.96 26.71
C THR A 194 10.13 -14.14 27.68
N GLU A 195 9.67 -12.97 28.12
CA GLU A 195 10.42 -12.16 29.07
C GLU A 195 9.64 -11.85 30.34
N LYS A 196 10.36 -11.89 31.46
CA LYS A 196 9.92 -11.45 32.79
C LYS A 196 9.55 -9.95 32.84
N TYR A 197 9.82 -9.19 31.78
CA TYR A 197 9.72 -7.73 31.70
C TYR A 197 8.87 -7.21 30.55
N ILE A 198 7.88 -7.98 30.10
CA ILE A 198 6.81 -7.46 29.27
C ILE A 198 6.04 -6.45 30.14
N LYS A 199 6.46 -5.17 30.09
CA LYS A 199 5.68 -4.02 30.57
C LYS A 199 4.51 -3.72 29.60
N ALA A 200 4.02 -4.72 28.86
CA ALA A 200 2.82 -4.53 28.06
C ALA A 200 1.70 -4.16 29.02
N ASP A 201 1.06 -3.05 28.70
CA ASP A 201 0.04 -2.48 29.54
C ASP A 201 -1.12 -3.48 29.65
N PRO A 202 -1.44 -3.98 30.86
CA PRO A 202 -2.51 -4.95 31.01
C PRO A 202 -3.90 -4.30 30.98
N HIS A 203 -4.03 -2.99 30.74
CA HIS A 203 -5.30 -2.28 30.76
C HIS A 203 -5.92 -2.20 29.36
N PRO A 204 -6.92 -3.05 29.05
CA PRO A 204 -7.54 -3.03 27.73
C PRO A 204 -8.43 -1.80 27.58
N ILE A 205 -8.40 -1.18 26.40
CA ILE A 205 -9.31 -0.09 26.03
C ILE A 205 -10.40 -0.65 25.14
N CYS A 206 -11.65 -0.51 25.57
CA CYS A 206 -12.81 -0.86 24.78
C CYS A 206 -13.27 0.33 23.93
N VAL A 207 -13.52 0.09 22.65
CA VAL A 207 -13.98 1.08 21.68
C VAL A 207 -15.23 0.58 20.97
N GLU A 208 -16.30 1.38 21.02
CA GLU A 208 -17.46 1.26 20.14
C GLU A 208 -17.19 1.99 18.83
N TRP A 209 -17.63 1.42 17.72
CA TRP A 209 -17.61 2.07 16.42
C TRP A 209 -19.01 2.03 15.80
N LYS A 210 -19.37 3.08 15.07
CA LYS A 210 -20.64 3.18 14.36
C LYS A 210 -20.44 3.79 12.99
N VAL A 211 -21.24 3.32 12.04
CA VAL A 211 -21.37 3.83 10.67
C VAL A 211 -22.80 4.34 10.49
N TYR A 212 -22.95 5.53 9.94
CA TYR A 212 -24.21 6.25 9.77
C TYR A 212 -24.48 6.54 8.29
N GLU A 213 -25.74 6.42 7.87
CA GLU A 213 -26.18 6.72 6.49
C GLU A 213 -26.14 8.23 6.15
N SER A 214 -26.06 9.10 7.16
CA SER A 214 -26.03 10.55 6.97
C SER A 214 -25.15 11.24 8.02
N LYS A 215 -24.68 12.44 7.70
CA LYS A 215 -23.89 13.27 8.63
C LYS A 215 -24.81 13.70 9.77
N SER A 216 -24.60 13.16 10.97
CA SER A 216 -25.31 13.58 12.17
C SER A 216 -24.32 14.07 13.22
N ALA A 217 -24.30 15.38 13.48
CA ALA A 217 -23.46 15.98 14.53
C ALA A 217 -23.78 15.42 15.93
N SER A 218 -25.01 14.95 16.15
CA SER A 218 -25.48 14.38 17.43
C SER A 218 -25.29 12.87 17.57
N GLY A 219 -24.85 12.14 16.52
CA GLY A 219 -24.78 10.68 16.54
C GLY A 219 -26.14 9.96 16.50
N ASN A 220 -27.22 10.66 16.14
CA ASN A 220 -28.58 10.11 16.01
C ASN A 220 -28.93 9.70 14.56
N GLY A 221 -27.95 9.68 13.65
CA GLY A 221 -28.14 9.19 12.29
C GLY A 221 -28.53 7.71 12.29
N LYS A 222 -29.26 7.27 11.27
CA LYS A 222 -29.58 5.85 11.10
C LYS A 222 -28.28 5.04 10.98
N THR A 223 -28.05 4.16 11.95
CA THR A 223 -26.88 3.28 11.99
C THR A 223 -26.99 2.23 10.88
N ALA A 224 -25.98 2.16 10.02
CA ALA A 224 -25.84 1.15 8.98
C ALA A 224 -25.07 -0.08 9.49
N ALA A 225 -24.00 0.16 10.26
CA ALA A 225 -23.20 -0.88 10.89
C ALA A 225 -22.65 -0.37 12.22
N SER A 226 -22.39 -1.27 13.17
CA SER A 226 -21.77 -0.93 14.44
C SER A 226 -21.15 -2.15 15.09
N GLY A 227 -20.16 -1.92 15.94
CA GLY A 227 -19.54 -2.98 16.71
C GLY A 227 -18.70 -2.45 17.86
N ARG A 228 -17.99 -3.38 18.49
CA ARG A 228 -17.02 -3.10 19.56
C ARG A 228 -15.70 -3.79 19.23
N ALA A 229 -14.61 -3.14 19.58
CA ALA A 229 -13.26 -3.66 19.46
C ALA A 229 -12.45 -3.32 20.72
N TYR A 230 -11.51 -4.18 21.07
CA TYR A 230 -10.54 -3.90 22.14
C TYR A 230 -9.20 -3.52 21.55
N THR A 231 -8.43 -2.73 22.29
CA THR A 231 -7.03 -2.44 21.97
C THR A 231 -6.18 -2.37 23.23
N THR A 232 -4.88 -2.63 23.09
CA THR A 232 -3.86 -2.61 24.14
C THR A 232 -2.56 -2.05 23.57
N SER A 233 -1.54 -1.94 24.41
CA SER A 233 -0.20 -1.52 23.98
C SER A 233 0.45 -2.51 23.00
N ASP A 234 0.08 -3.80 23.01
CA ASP A 234 0.67 -4.83 22.12
C ASP A 234 0.52 -4.47 20.62
N ILE A 235 -0.49 -3.66 20.28
CA ILE A 235 -0.77 -3.14 18.93
C ILE A 235 -0.71 -1.62 18.86
N ASP A 236 0.03 -1.00 19.77
CA ASP A 236 0.18 0.45 19.93
C ASP A 236 -1.15 1.21 20.02
N TYR A 237 -2.12 0.58 20.69
CA TYR A 237 -3.46 1.13 20.91
C TYR A 237 -4.25 1.48 19.63
N THR A 238 -3.85 0.90 18.51
CA THR A 238 -4.53 1.07 17.22
C THR A 238 -5.77 0.19 17.15
N VAL A 239 -6.85 0.73 16.60
CA VAL A 239 -8.10 0.02 16.35
C VAL A 239 -8.32 -0.05 14.85
N LYS A 240 -8.42 -1.27 14.32
CA LYS A 240 -8.79 -1.52 12.94
C LYS A 240 -9.94 -2.50 12.87
N VAL A 241 -11.02 -2.10 12.24
CA VAL A 241 -12.22 -2.92 12.08
C VAL A 241 -12.68 -2.92 10.64
N GLU A 242 -13.28 -4.01 10.18
CA GLU A 242 -14.01 -4.03 8.92
C GLU A 242 -15.49 -3.77 9.22
N ALA A 243 -16.02 -2.64 8.74
CA ALA A 243 -17.44 -2.36 8.79
C ALA A 243 -18.11 -2.98 7.56
N ASP A 244 -18.91 -4.03 7.77
CA ASP A 244 -19.58 -4.81 6.73
C ASP A 244 -21.09 -4.49 6.64
N GLY A 245 -21.80 -5.20 5.75
CA GLY A 245 -23.24 -5.03 5.54
C GLY A 245 -23.64 -3.70 4.90
N LEU A 246 -22.68 -3.00 4.29
CA LEU A 246 -22.90 -1.69 3.67
C LEU A 246 -23.43 -1.83 2.23
N LYS A 247 -24.02 -0.76 1.71
CA LYS A 247 -24.45 -0.70 0.30
C LYS A 247 -23.27 -0.31 -0.60
N PRO A 248 -23.18 -0.85 -1.83
CA PRO A 248 -22.20 -0.41 -2.83
C PRO A 248 -22.32 1.07 -3.19
N LEU A 249 -21.20 1.65 -3.61
CA LEU A 249 -21.08 3.03 -4.11
C LEU A 249 -21.80 4.07 -3.24
N THR A 250 -21.71 3.92 -1.92
CA THR A 250 -22.48 4.73 -0.96
C THR A 250 -21.54 5.46 -0.01
N THR A 251 -21.75 6.77 0.15
CA THR A 251 -21.06 7.57 1.16
C THR A 251 -21.65 7.30 2.54
N TYR A 252 -20.77 7.04 3.51
CA TYR A 252 -21.12 6.84 4.91
C TYR A 252 -20.29 7.77 5.80
N TYR A 253 -20.77 7.97 7.03
CA TYR A 253 -20.02 8.64 8.09
C TYR A 253 -19.73 7.65 9.20
N TYR A 254 -18.60 7.79 9.90
CA TYR A 254 -18.24 6.87 10.97
C TYR A 254 -17.61 7.58 12.15
N GLN A 255 -17.73 6.99 13.33
CA GLN A 255 -17.14 7.54 14.56
C GLN A 255 -16.82 6.42 15.56
N PHE A 256 -15.75 6.60 16.31
CA PHE A 256 -15.36 5.76 17.43
C PHE A 256 -15.71 6.44 18.75
N LYS A 257 -16.02 5.64 19.77
CA LYS A 257 -16.28 6.10 21.14
C LYS A 257 -15.64 5.14 22.13
N VAL A 258 -14.96 5.65 23.15
CA VAL A 258 -14.54 4.80 24.27
C VAL A 258 -15.79 4.27 24.97
N CYS A 259 -15.86 2.94 25.18
CA CYS A 259 -17.01 2.28 25.80
C CYS A 259 -17.37 2.94 27.13
N ASP A 260 -18.67 3.00 27.44
CA ASP A 260 -19.18 3.52 28.72
C ASP A 260 -18.75 4.97 29.05
N SER A 261 -18.41 5.76 28.03
CA SER A 261 -17.98 7.16 28.17
C SER A 261 -18.56 8.09 27.10
N ASN A 262 -18.22 9.39 27.20
CA ASN A 262 -18.49 10.40 26.18
C ASN A 262 -17.26 10.78 25.33
N VAL A 263 -16.13 10.11 25.52
CA VAL A 263 -14.92 10.36 24.73
C VAL A 263 -15.11 9.79 23.32
N LYS A 264 -15.16 10.67 22.33
CA LYS A 264 -15.46 10.37 20.92
C LYS A 264 -14.32 10.82 20.00
N SER A 265 -14.12 10.08 18.92
CA SER A 265 -13.23 10.51 17.84
C SER A 265 -13.86 11.64 17.03
N PRO A 266 -13.10 12.33 16.16
CA PRO A 266 -13.67 13.05 15.04
C PRO A 266 -14.60 12.14 14.22
N VAL A 267 -15.62 12.73 13.58
CA VAL A 267 -16.49 12.02 12.64
C VAL A 267 -15.78 11.93 11.29
N GLY A 268 -15.50 10.71 10.83
CA GLY A 268 -14.95 10.47 9.51
C GLY A 268 -16.04 10.30 8.44
N ARG A 269 -15.65 10.43 7.18
CA ARG A 269 -16.45 10.15 5.98
C ARG A 269 -15.72 9.10 5.15
N THR A 270 -16.48 8.19 4.56
CA THR A 270 -15.97 7.11 3.72
C THR A 270 -16.94 6.82 2.58
N LYS A 271 -16.51 6.05 1.58
CA LYS A 271 -17.34 5.61 0.46
C LYS A 271 -17.00 4.15 0.14
N THR A 272 -18.02 3.31 0.00
CA THR A 272 -17.86 1.92 -0.45
C THR A 272 -17.65 1.88 -1.96
N ALA A 273 -16.94 0.85 -2.44
CA ALA A 273 -16.75 0.63 -3.88
C ALA A 273 -18.08 0.23 -4.55
N PRO A 274 -18.23 0.37 -5.86
CA PRO A 274 -19.31 -0.30 -6.60
C PRO A 274 -19.02 -1.81 -6.71
N THR A 275 -20.04 -2.62 -7.01
CA THR A 275 -19.83 -4.04 -7.34
C THR A 275 -19.11 -4.19 -8.69
N ALA A 276 -18.56 -5.38 -8.96
CA ALA A 276 -17.85 -5.65 -10.20
C ALA A 276 -18.71 -5.55 -11.48
N ASN A 277 -20.04 -5.47 -11.40
CA ASN A 277 -20.89 -5.39 -12.59
C ASN A 277 -21.82 -4.17 -12.59
N ASP A 278 -21.67 -3.27 -11.61
CA ASP A 278 -22.44 -2.03 -11.60
C ASP A 278 -22.09 -1.16 -12.81
N ASP A 279 -23.09 -0.47 -13.35
CA ASP A 279 -22.92 0.55 -14.36
C ASP A 279 -22.60 1.88 -13.66
N VAL A 280 -21.32 2.23 -13.64
CA VAL A 280 -20.78 3.38 -12.93
C VAL A 280 -20.44 4.46 -13.94
N SER A 281 -21.07 5.64 -13.82
CA SER A 281 -20.89 6.74 -14.77
C SER A 281 -19.48 7.32 -14.72
N ASP A 282 -19.00 7.56 -13.51
CA ASP A 282 -17.76 8.25 -13.23
C ASP A 282 -17.21 7.92 -11.84
N LEU A 283 -15.89 7.98 -11.70
CA LEU A 283 -15.16 7.91 -10.44
C LEU A 283 -13.95 8.84 -10.48
N SER A 284 -13.60 9.42 -9.34
CA SER A 284 -12.43 10.30 -9.24
C SER A 284 -11.47 9.87 -8.12
N PHE A 285 -10.16 10.00 -8.37
CA PHE A 285 -9.10 9.59 -7.44
C PHE A 285 -8.09 10.72 -7.24
N ALA A 286 -7.74 11.04 -6.00
CA ALA A 286 -6.55 11.83 -5.71
C ALA A 286 -5.34 10.91 -5.49
N VAL A 287 -4.23 11.17 -6.17
CA VAL A 287 -3.04 10.30 -6.20
C VAL A 287 -1.83 11.00 -5.60
N PHE A 288 -1.13 10.33 -4.69
CA PHE A 288 0.00 10.86 -3.93
C PHE A 288 1.15 9.85 -3.77
N SER A 289 2.34 10.36 -3.47
CA SER A 289 3.48 9.60 -2.97
C SER A 289 4.46 10.52 -2.22
N CYS A 290 5.45 9.95 -1.54
CA CYS A 290 6.66 10.64 -1.09
C CYS A 290 6.40 11.84 -0.16
N SER A 291 6.12 11.52 1.10
CA SER A 291 5.68 12.45 2.14
C SER A 291 6.77 12.75 3.18
N ASN A 292 8.00 13.10 2.79
CA ASN A 292 9.08 13.34 3.76
C ASN A 292 8.73 14.46 4.77
N TYR A 293 8.45 14.06 6.01
CA TYR A 293 7.93 14.94 7.07
C TYR A 293 8.92 16.04 7.49
N PRO A 294 10.24 15.77 7.64
CA PRO A 294 11.22 16.81 7.89
C PRO A 294 11.34 17.85 6.78
N ASN A 295 11.22 17.46 5.50
CA ASN A 295 11.44 18.36 4.38
C ASN A 295 10.33 19.42 4.23
N GLY A 296 9.08 19.09 4.59
CA GLY A 296 7.96 19.99 4.34
C GLY A 296 6.63 19.63 5.01
N TYR A 297 5.74 20.61 5.03
CA TYR A 297 4.34 20.46 5.45
C TYR A 297 3.50 19.79 4.37
N PHE A 298 2.52 18.99 4.76
CA PHE A 298 1.71 18.20 3.82
C PHE A 298 0.55 18.98 3.19
N ASN A 299 0.84 20.19 2.68
CA ASN A 299 -0.15 21.08 2.07
C ASN A 299 -0.94 20.39 0.94
N ALA A 300 -0.29 19.51 0.17
CA ALA A 300 -0.92 18.73 -0.91
C ALA A 300 -2.13 17.91 -0.42
N TYR A 301 -1.99 17.21 0.72
CA TYR A 301 -3.11 16.46 1.31
C TYR A 301 -4.26 17.37 1.70
N GLY A 302 -3.94 18.49 2.33
CA GLY A 302 -4.93 19.46 2.78
C GLY A 302 -5.67 20.10 1.60
N ASN A 303 -4.95 20.47 0.54
CA ASN A 303 -5.51 21.08 -0.65
C ASN A 303 -6.51 20.14 -1.34
N ALA A 304 -6.12 18.87 -1.53
CA ALA A 304 -7.03 17.86 -2.09
C ALA A 304 -8.27 17.65 -1.21
N ALA A 305 -8.07 17.58 0.11
CA ALA A 305 -9.17 17.38 1.04
C ALA A 305 -10.17 18.55 1.05
N ARG A 306 -9.68 19.79 0.94
CA ARG A 306 -10.50 21.01 0.93
C ARG A 306 -11.25 21.21 -0.39
N LYS A 307 -10.69 20.75 -1.52
CA LYS A 307 -11.38 20.75 -2.81
C LYS A 307 -12.58 19.80 -2.84
N ASP A 308 -12.51 18.71 -2.09
CA ASP A 308 -13.60 17.74 -1.92
C ASP A 308 -14.20 17.22 -3.24
N GLU A 309 -13.34 16.99 -4.25
CA GLU A 309 -13.77 16.66 -5.62
C GLU A 309 -13.42 15.24 -6.09
N HIS A 310 -12.87 14.39 -5.21
CA HIS A 310 -12.50 13.01 -5.50
C HIS A 310 -13.26 12.01 -4.63
N ASP A 311 -13.39 10.76 -5.08
CA ASP A 311 -14.08 9.70 -4.32
C ASP A 311 -13.13 8.94 -3.39
N TYR A 312 -11.92 8.67 -3.87
CA TYR A 312 -10.94 7.82 -3.21
C TYR A 312 -9.54 8.42 -3.27
N VAL A 313 -8.68 7.99 -2.35
CA VAL A 313 -7.27 8.36 -2.33
C VAL A 313 -6.42 7.16 -2.73
N ILE A 314 -5.48 7.34 -3.65
CA ILE A 314 -4.43 6.37 -3.96
C ILE A 314 -3.11 6.92 -3.41
N HIS A 315 -2.41 6.12 -2.61
CA HIS A 315 -1.07 6.46 -2.15
C HIS A 315 -0.08 5.41 -2.64
N LEU A 316 0.90 5.82 -3.44
CA LEU A 316 1.78 4.91 -4.19
C LEU A 316 3.05 4.50 -3.43
N GLY A 317 3.23 5.03 -2.21
CA GLY A 317 4.30 4.65 -1.29
C GLY A 317 5.13 5.85 -0.84
N ASP A 318 6.12 5.59 0.01
CA ASP A 318 6.85 6.60 0.79
C ASP A 318 5.92 7.46 1.65
N TYR A 319 4.97 6.80 2.31
CA TYR A 319 4.10 7.41 3.30
C TYR A 319 4.90 7.86 4.51
N ILE A 320 5.94 7.11 4.88
CA ILE A 320 6.98 7.51 5.82
C ILE A 320 8.37 7.47 5.17
N TYR A 321 9.33 8.15 5.80
CA TYR A 321 10.77 7.95 5.56
C TYR A 321 11.40 7.37 6.81
N GLU A 322 12.44 6.54 6.64
CA GLU A 322 13.13 5.79 7.69
C GLU A 322 14.27 6.60 8.35
N TYR A 323 14.82 7.59 7.65
CA TYR A 323 15.98 8.36 8.11
C TYR A 323 15.74 9.21 9.36
N GLY A 324 16.84 9.50 10.06
CA GLY A 324 16.91 10.55 11.06
C GLY A 324 17.10 11.92 10.41
N ALA A 325 16.44 12.95 10.95
CA ALA A 325 16.62 14.33 10.54
C ALA A 325 16.47 15.26 11.73
N ASN A 326 17.17 16.40 11.71
CA ASN A 326 17.14 17.42 12.75
C ASN A 326 16.33 18.66 12.31
N GLY A 327 16.19 19.63 13.21
CA GLY A 327 15.53 20.92 12.95
C GLY A 327 14.10 21.00 13.49
N SER A 328 13.36 22.03 13.07
CA SER A 328 12.03 22.35 13.60
C SER A 328 10.98 21.27 13.32
N ARG A 329 11.16 20.48 12.27
CA ARG A 329 10.38 19.26 11.95
C ARG A 329 11.26 18.00 12.01
N ALA A 330 12.15 17.91 13.00
CA ALA A 330 13.02 16.75 13.20
C ALA A 330 12.25 15.40 13.19
N SER A 331 12.88 14.36 12.65
CA SER A 331 12.34 13.00 12.70
C SER A 331 12.21 12.50 14.14
N GLN A 332 11.22 11.66 14.39
CA GLN A 332 11.04 10.93 15.65
C GLN A 332 10.96 9.41 15.37
N PRO A 333 11.87 8.60 15.92
CA PRO A 333 13.12 9.00 16.60
C PRO A 333 14.03 9.82 15.67
N SER A 334 15.01 10.54 16.22
CA SER A 334 15.92 11.41 15.45
C SER A 334 16.99 10.63 14.66
N THR A 335 16.98 9.30 14.75
CA THR A 335 17.88 8.39 14.04
C THR A 335 17.14 7.57 13.00
N GLU A 336 17.90 6.80 12.22
CA GLU A 336 17.33 5.78 11.34
C GLU A 336 16.59 4.70 12.15
N ILE A 337 15.42 4.28 11.65
CA ILE A 337 14.50 3.35 12.31
C ILE A 337 14.78 1.88 11.96
N PHE A 338 14.78 0.99 12.96
CA PHE A 338 15.02 -0.45 12.77
C PHE A 338 14.06 -1.34 13.57
N THR A 339 13.69 -0.91 14.78
CA THR A 339 12.83 -1.69 15.68
C THR A 339 11.35 -1.41 15.41
N LEU A 340 10.47 -2.31 15.87
CA LEU A 340 9.02 -2.07 15.78
C LEU A 340 8.61 -0.76 16.45
N HIS A 341 9.22 -0.42 17.59
CA HIS A 341 8.98 0.85 18.28
C HIS A 341 9.40 2.04 17.42
N ASP A 342 10.56 1.97 16.77
CA ASP A 342 11.03 3.03 15.88
C ASP A 342 10.02 3.28 14.74
N TYR A 343 9.54 2.22 14.07
CA TYR A 343 8.53 2.34 13.00
C TYR A 343 7.18 2.87 13.49
N ARG A 344 6.68 2.36 14.62
CA ARG A 344 5.43 2.86 15.24
C ARG A 344 5.53 4.35 15.57
N THR A 345 6.65 4.75 16.17
CA THR A 345 6.92 6.16 16.51
C THR A 345 6.95 7.03 15.25
N ARG A 346 7.57 6.56 14.17
CA ARG A 346 7.63 7.27 12.89
C ARG A 346 6.24 7.42 12.26
N HIS A 347 5.46 6.35 12.21
CA HIS A 347 4.07 6.42 11.74
C HIS A 347 3.22 7.38 12.59
N GLY A 348 3.35 7.30 13.93
CA GLY A 348 2.69 8.21 14.86
C GLY A 348 3.03 9.67 14.58
N GLN A 349 4.32 9.99 14.43
CA GLN A 349 4.78 11.32 14.07
C GLN A 349 4.11 11.83 12.79
N TYR A 350 4.15 11.05 11.71
CA TYR A 350 3.62 11.49 10.43
C TYR A 350 2.13 11.80 10.52
N ARG A 351 1.37 10.96 11.23
CA ARG A 351 -0.06 11.16 11.48
C ARG A 351 -0.39 12.30 12.45
N THR A 352 0.59 13.03 12.98
CA THR A 352 0.32 14.29 13.70
C THR A 352 0.08 15.48 12.77
N ASP A 353 0.43 15.36 11.48
CA ASP A 353 0.19 16.42 10.51
C ASP A 353 -1.33 16.62 10.25
N LEU A 354 -1.80 17.85 10.42
CA LEU A 354 -3.22 18.18 10.37
C LEU A 354 -3.83 18.01 8.97
N ASP A 355 -3.04 18.22 7.92
CA ASP A 355 -3.54 18.10 6.55
C ASP A 355 -3.63 16.63 6.11
N LEU A 356 -2.75 15.76 6.64
CA LEU A 356 -2.89 14.31 6.53
C LEU A 356 -4.09 13.79 7.34
N GLN A 357 -4.30 14.28 8.57
CA GLN A 357 -5.50 13.93 9.33
C GLN A 357 -6.77 14.35 8.60
N LEU A 358 -6.81 15.55 8.01
CA LEU A 358 -7.95 16.05 7.27
C LEU A 358 -8.29 15.17 6.05
N LEU A 359 -7.30 14.78 5.25
CA LEU A 359 -7.52 13.92 4.09
C LEU A 359 -7.93 12.50 4.52
N SER A 360 -7.25 11.93 5.51
CA SER A 360 -7.56 10.57 5.99
C SER A 360 -8.92 10.45 6.69
N GLN A 361 -9.38 11.52 7.35
CA GLN A 361 -10.70 11.57 7.95
C GLN A 361 -11.83 11.56 6.91
N ASN A 362 -11.62 12.08 5.70
CA ASN A 362 -12.70 12.41 4.77
C ASN A 362 -12.87 11.45 3.57
N PHE A 363 -11.89 10.60 3.29
CA PHE A 363 -11.90 9.72 2.11
C PHE A 363 -11.42 8.31 2.46
N ALA A 364 -11.83 7.32 1.65
CA ALA A 364 -11.30 5.97 1.73
C ALA A 364 -9.98 5.87 0.94
N TRP A 365 -8.94 5.39 1.60
CA TRP A 365 -7.59 5.25 1.05
C TRP A 365 -7.36 3.87 0.45
N ILE A 366 -6.63 3.81 -0.65
CA ILE A 366 -6.12 2.60 -1.30
C ILE A 366 -4.59 2.75 -1.37
N PRO A 367 -3.88 2.53 -0.24
CA PRO A 367 -2.44 2.74 -0.18
C PRO A 367 -1.67 1.47 -0.58
N THR A 368 -0.46 1.67 -1.07
CA THR A 368 0.59 0.65 -1.10
C THR A 368 1.87 1.25 -0.51
N TRP A 369 2.82 0.41 -0.14
CA TRP A 369 4.15 0.87 0.25
C TRP A 369 5.04 1.03 -0.97
N ASP A 370 6.10 1.79 -0.79
CA ASP A 370 7.29 1.75 -1.61
C ASP A 370 8.47 1.21 -0.77
N ASP A 371 9.67 1.75 -0.89
CA ASP A 371 10.85 1.29 -0.17
C ASP A 371 10.96 1.96 1.19
N HIS A 372 10.67 3.25 1.34
CA HIS A 372 10.89 3.99 2.59
C HIS A 372 9.95 3.63 3.75
N GLU A 373 8.86 2.89 3.50
CA GLU A 373 8.14 2.17 4.56
C GLU A 373 9.02 1.16 5.31
N PHE A 374 10.11 0.72 4.66
CA PHE A 374 11.11 -0.20 5.17
C PHE A 374 12.46 0.51 5.30
N ALA A 375 13.14 0.69 4.17
CA ALA A 375 14.39 1.42 4.00
C ALA A 375 14.69 1.57 2.51
N ASN A 376 15.44 2.62 2.18
CA ASN A 376 15.78 3.02 0.83
C ASN A 376 16.32 1.88 -0.06
N ASN A 377 15.85 1.88 -1.30
CA ASN A 377 16.06 0.93 -2.39
C ASN A 377 15.89 -0.53 -1.95
N GLY A 378 14.75 -0.83 -1.33
CA GLY A 378 14.39 -2.18 -0.92
C GLY A 378 14.25 -3.17 -2.08
N TYR A 379 14.77 -4.38 -1.85
CA TYR A 379 14.60 -5.57 -2.68
C TYR A 379 14.42 -6.80 -1.79
N ARG A 380 14.21 -7.99 -2.36
CA ARG A 380 13.89 -9.21 -1.58
C ARG A 380 14.90 -9.48 -0.45
N ASP A 381 16.18 -9.32 -0.72
CA ASP A 381 17.25 -9.74 0.19
C ASP A 381 17.98 -8.56 0.88
N GLY A 382 17.48 -7.32 0.77
CA GLY A 382 18.13 -6.19 1.44
C GLY A 382 17.65 -4.79 1.02
N PHE A 383 18.44 -3.80 1.41
CA PHE A 383 18.26 -2.36 1.22
C PHE A 383 19.63 -1.71 0.96
N SER A 384 19.69 -0.43 0.55
CA SER A 384 20.96 0.28 0.33
C SER A 384 21.88 0.25 1.55
N GLY A 385 21.33 0.47 2.75
CA GLY A 385 22.10 0.51 4.00
C GLY A 385 22.29 -0.83 4.71
N LEU A 386 21.50 -1.86 4.34
CA LEU A 386 21.46 -3.15 5.03
C LEU A 386 21.21 -4.28 4.01
N ASN A 387 22.28 -4.95 3.58
CA ASN A 387 22.30 -5.81 2.39
C ASN A 387 22.74 -7.25 2.69
N ASN A 388 22.37 -7.78 3.87
CA ASN A 388 22.67 -9.16 4.30
C ASN A 388 24.16 -9.56 4.30
N THR A 389 25.06 -8.58 4.42
CA THR A 389 26.48 -8.82 4.69
C THR A 389 26.78 -8.67 6.19
N GLU A 390 27.80 -9.38 6.70
CA GLU A 390 28.28 -9.21 8.08
C GLU A 390 28.63 -7.76 8.39
N GLU A 391 29.28 -7.08 7.45
CA GLU A 391 29.63 -5.66 7.58
C GLU A 391 28.37 -4.78 7.75
N SER A 392 27.38 -4.94 6.88
CA SER A 392 26.14 -4.16 6.98
C SER A 392 25.40 -4.42 8.28
N PHE A 393 25.36 -5.67 8.76
CA PHE A 393 24.73 -6.05 10.03
C PHE A 393 25.43 -5.40 11.24
N LEU A 394 26.77 -5.42 11.26
CA LEU A 394 27.56 -4.90 12.37
C LEU A 394 27.63 -3.36 12.38
N LYS A 395 27.77 -2.73 11.22
CA LYS A 395 28.02 -1.27 11.12
C LYS A 395 26.76 -0.43 10.96
N LYS A 396 25.76 -0.93 10.22
CA LYS A 396 24.55 -0.17 9.86
C LYS A 396 23.30 -0.74 10.50
N GLY A 397 23.18 -2.07 10.53
CA GLY A 397 21.98 -2.80 10.94
C GLY A 397 21.62 -2.69 12.42
N ARG A 398 22.45 -2.07 13.28
CA ARG A 398 22.26 -2.06 14.74
C ARG A 398 22.04 -3.46 15.32
N LYS A 399 22.65 -4.49 14.72
CA LYS A 399 22.43 -5.92 15.02
C LYS A 399 21.00 -6.42 14.79
N VAL A 400 20.25 -5.74 13.92
CA VAL A 400 18.95 -6.15 13.38
C VAL A 400 19.16 -6.68 11.97
N THR A 401 18.66 -7.89 11.69
CA THR A 401 18.76 -8.51 10.36
C THR A 401 17.78 -7.86 9.37
N VAL A 402 18.01 -8.03 8.06
CA VAL A 402 17.08 -7.57 7.01
C VAL A 402 15.66 -8.08 7.28
N ASP A 403 15.52 -9.38 7.53
CA ASP A 403 14.22 -10.01 7.76
C ASP A 403 13.52 -9.45 9.00
N THR A 404 14.27 -9.22 10.09
CA THR A 404 13.71 -8.63 11.31
C THR A 404 13.21 -7.21 11.06
N ARG A 405 14.00 -6.39 10.35
CA ARG A 405 13.60 -5.03 9.97
C ARG A 405 12.35 -5.03 9.09
N LYS A 406 12.28 -5.94 8.11
CA LYS A 406 11.09 -6.11 7.24
C LYS A 406 9.84 -6.46 8.03
N VAL A 407 9.94 -7.44 8.92
CA VAL A 407 8.82 -7.88 9.74
C VAL A 407 8.35 -6.73 10.64
N ASN A 408 9.26 -5.98 11.26
CA ASN A 408 8.92 -4.77 12.05
C ASN A 408 8.21 -3.69 11.23
N ALA A 409 8.72 -3.36 10.04
CA ALA A 409 8.12 -2.38 9.13
C ALA A 409 6.71 -2.80 8.70
N VAL A 410 6.55 -4.05 8.25
CA VAL A 410 5.27 -4.62 7.83
C VAL A 410 4.25 -4.56 8.95
N ARG A 411 4.66 -4.96 10.17
CA ARG A 411 3.80 -4.93 11.34
C ARG A 411 3.31 -3.52 11.65
N ALA A 412 4.21 -2.54 11.69
CA ALA A 412 3.84 -1.15 11.91
C ALA A 412 2.93 -0.61 10.80
N TYR A 413 3.23 -0.90 9.52
CA TYR A 413 2.39 -0.49 8.40
C TYR A 413 0.97 -1.05 8.51
N PHE A 414 0.84 -2.34 8.83
CA PHE A 414 -0.45 -2.98 9.07
C PHE A 414 -1.17 -2.39 10.28
N GLU A 415 -0.48 -2.00 11.35
CA GLU A 415 -1.13 -1.38 12.51
C GLU A 415 -1.65 0.02 12.22
N TRP A 416 -0.93 0.80 11.40
CA TRP A 416 -1.12 2.24 11.23
C TRP A 416 -1.81 2.69 9.95
N MET A 417 -1.96 1.81 8.96
CA MET A 417 -2.63 2.10 7.68
C MET A 417 -4.01 1.46 7.61
N PRO A 418 -5.03 2.10 6.99
CA PRO A 418 -6.39 1.55 6.89
C PRO A 418 -6.53 0.50 5.77
N ILE A 419 -5.64 -0.49 5.76
CA ILE A 419 -5.63 -1.58 4.78
C ILE A 419 -6.19 -2.87 5.36
N ARG A 420 -6.75 -3.71 4.48
CA ARG A 420 -7.04 -5.12 4.77
C ARG A 420 -5.77 -5.95 4.72
N GLN A 421 -5.82 -7.09 5.39
CA GLN A 421 -4.95 -8.21 5.08
C GLN A 421 -5.43 -8.80 3.74
N THR A 422 -4.56 -8.82 2.73
CA THR A 422 -4.95 -9.14 1.35
C THR A 422 -5.06 -10.65 1.13
N ASP A 423 -4.03 -11.38 1.53
CA ASP A 423 -4.06 -12.81 1.61
C ASP A 423 -3.45 -13.22 2.93
N LEU A 424 -4.28 -13.93 3.67
CA LEU A 424 -3.91 -14.42 4.96
C LEU A 424 -2.84 -15.50 4.80
N ASP A 425 -2.64 -16.10 3.65
CA ASP A 425 -1.59 -17.10 3.50
C ASP A 425 -0.22 -16.52 3.06
N ASP A 426 -0.06 -15.20 2.91
CA ASP A 426 1.14 -14.59 2.28
C ASP A 426 1.63 -13.32 2.99
N GLY A 427 2.75 -13.41 3.72
CA GLY A 427 3.09 -12.44 4.77
C GLY A 427 3.71 -11.11 4.38
N LEU A 428 4.12 -10.95 3.11
CA LEU A 428 4.58 -9.67 2.55
C LEU A 428 3.65 -9.17 1.44
N ARG A 429 2.44 -9.72 1.32
CA ARG A 429 1.55 -9.36 0.21
C ARG A 429 0.75 -8.09 0.53
N VAL A 430 1.00 -7.03 -0.25
CA VAL A 430 0.17 -5.80 -0.27
C VAL A 430 -0.61 -5.63 -1.58
N TRP A 431 -0.18 -6.30 -2.66
CA TRP A 431 -0.80 -6.19 -3.97
C TRP A 431 -2.20 -6.82 -4.01
N ARG A 432 -3.13 -6.10 -4.64
CA ARG A 432 -4.57 -6.40 -4.66
C ARG A 432 -5.28 -5.63 -5.78
N SER A 433 -6.55 -5.94 -6.06
CA SER A 433 -7.32 -5.26 -7.11
C SER A 433 -8.72 -4.88 -6.63
N PHE A 434 -9.25 -3.78 -7.17
CA PHE A 434 -10.59 -3.27 -6.93
C PHE A 434 -11.36 -3.23 -8.24
N GLN A 435 -12.42 -4.05 -8.32
CA GLN A 435 -13.29 -4.13 -9.48
C GLN A 435 -14.41 -3.10 -9.38
N MET A 436 -14.16 -1.89 -9.87
CA MET A 436 -15.05 -0.75 -9.67
C MET A 436 -16.07 -0.62 -10.81
N GLY A 437 -17.08 -1.50 -10.80
CA GLY A 437 -18.09 -1.56 -11.85
C GLY A 437 -17.58 -2.16 -13.15
N LYS A 438 -18.32 -1.91 -14.23
CA LYS A 438 -17.83 -2.02 -15.61
C LYS A 438 -16.95 -0.83 -16.03
N LEU A 439 -16.79 0.17 -15.17
CA LEU A 439 -16.00 1.35 -15.48
C LEU A 439 -14.50 1.05 -15.46
N LEU A 440 -13.97 0.52 -14.37
CA LEU A 440 -12.53 0.28 -14.27
C LEU A 440 -12.16 -0.88 -13.34
N ASP A 441 -10.98 -1.44 -13.60
CA ASP A 441 -10.21 -2.19 -12.61
C ASP A 441 -9.02 -1.38 -12.13
N LEU A 442 -8.92 -1.18 -10.81
CA LEU A 442 -7.71 -0.64 -10.18
C LEU A 442 -6.87 -1.80 -9.64
N ILE A 443 -5.67 -1.98 -10.19
CA ILE A 443 -4.73 -3.05 -9.86
C ILE A 443 -3.53 -2.43 -9.15
N ILE A 444 -3.34 -2.74 -7.87
CA ILE A 444 -2.24 -2.23 -7.05
C ILE A 444 -1.13 -3.26 -6.97
N LEU A 445 0.09 -2.87 -7.36
CA LEU A 445 1.28 -3.71 -7.37
C LEU A 445 2.17 -3.48 -6.12
N ASP A 446 3.01 -4.45 -5.83
CA ASP A 446 4.24 -4.33 -5.05
C ASP A 446 5.44 -4.50 -6.00
N THR A 447 6.27 -3.47 -6.14
CA THR A 447 7.50 -3.53 -6.94
C THR A 447 8.76 -3.38 -6.09
N ARG A 448 8.68 -3.69 -4.78
CA ARG A 448 9.78 -3.51 -3.83
C ARG A 448 10.12 -4.76 -3.04
N ASN A 449 9.25 -5.19 -2.14
CA ASN A 449 9.68 -6.02 -1.02
C ASN A 449 9.26 -7.48 -1.14
N TYR A 450 8.29 -7.80 -2.01
CA TYR A 450 7.76 -9.14 -2.16
C TYR A 450 8.79 -10.14 -2.71
N ASP A 451 9.27 -9.95 -3.94
CA ASP A 451 10.20 -10.89 -4.61
C ASP A 451 11.08 -10.19 -5.66
N ARG A 452 11.33 -8.90 -5.46
CA ARG A 452 12.17 -8.08 -6.33
C ARG A 452 13.62 -8.54 -6.31
N SER A 453 14.21 -8.76 -7.48
CA SER A 453 15.66 -9.01 -7.65
C SER A 453 16.47 -7.77 -7.27
N ILE A 454 17.77 -7.92 -6.96
CA ILE A 454 18.64 -6.79 -6.58
C ILE A 454 18.52 -5.57 -7.50
N THR A 455 18.44 -4.40 -6.89
CA THR A 455 18.31 -3.08 -7.53
C THR A 455 19.63 -2.31 -7.52
N SER A 456 19.66 -1.11 -8.10
CA SER A 456 20.75 -0.15 -7.98
C SER A 456 20.87 0.33 -6.53
N LEU A 457 22.08 0.23 -5.98
CA LEU A 457 22.44 0.58 -4.60
C LEU A 457 23.68 1.50 -4.59
N ASP A 458 23.86 2.29 -5.65
CA ASP A 458 25.03 3.14 -5.97
C ASP A 458 26.33 2.39 -6.30
N TRP A 459 26.69 1.36 -5.54
CA TRP A 459 27.96 0.64 -5.72
C TRP A 459 27.91 -0.47 -6.78
N ASN A 460 26.71 -0.86 -7.23
CA ASN A 460 26.51 -1.99 -8.15
C ASN A 460 25.89 -1.58 -9.50
N ASP A 461 25.83 -0.28 -9.84
CA ASP A 461 25.09 0.20 -11.02
C ASP A 461 25.55 -0.45 -12.33
N ASN A 462 26.85 -0.63 -12.51
CA ASN A 462 27.41 -1.35 -13.68
C ASN A 462 26.91 -2.79 -13.76
N TYR A 463 26.77 -3.48 -12.63
CA TYR A 463 26.22 -4.83 -12.60
C TYR A 463 24.73 -4.81 -12.96
N ILE A 464 23.96 -3.85 -12.43
CA ILE A 464 22.54 -3.70 -12.79
C ILE A 464 22.37 -3.45 -14.29
N ASP A 465 23.22 -2.61 -14.87
CA ASP A 465 23.26 -2.36 -16.32
C ASP A 465 23.49 -3.64 -17.13
N MET A 466 24.46 -4.48 -16.71
CA MET A 466 24.76 -5.74 -17.40
C MET A 466 23.62 -6.75 -17.40
N ILE A 467 22.79 -6.78 -16.35
CA ILE A 467 21.77 -7.82 -16.19
C ILE A 467 20.32 -7.33 -16.34
N ARG A 468 20.08 -6.05 -16.70
CA ARG A 468 18.70 -5.50 -16.82
C ARG A 468 17.80 -6.26 -17.80
N ASP A 469 18.41 -6.84 -18.85
CA ASP A 469 17.76 -7.61 -19.90
C ASP A 469 17.82 -9.13 -19.67
N ASP A 470 18.39 -9.59 -18.54
CA ASP A 470 18.42 -11.01 -18.20
C ASP A 470 16.97 -11.55 -18.07
N PRO A 471 16.59 -12.61 -18.79
CA PRO A 471 15.23 -13.16 -18.75
C PRO A 471 14.74 -13.53 -17.34
N SER A 472 15.66 -13.89 -16.44
CA SER A 472 15.36 -14.26 -15.06
C SER A 472 15.16 -13.07 -14.12
N ARG A 473 15.53 -11.84 -14.53
CA ARG A 473 15.28 -10.64 -13.71
C ARG A 473 13.79 -10.48 -13.47
N THR A 474 13.45 -10.20 -12.22
CA THR A 474 12.07 -9.97 -11.81
C THR A 474 11.94 -8.81 -10.84
N LEU A 475 10.90 -8.00 -11.05
CA LEU A 475 10.51 -6.88 -10.19
C LEU A 475 9.40 -7.28 -9.21
N MET A 476 8.51 -8.19 -9.65
CA MET A 476 7.31 -8.60 -8.91
C MET A 476 7.39 -10.04 -8.37
N GLY A 477 8.29 -10.86 -8.89
CA GLY A 477 8.27 -12.32 -8.71
C GLY A 477 7.18 -13.01 -9.52
N GLY A 478 7.37 -14.32 -9.73
CA GLY A 478 6.49 -15.10 -10.60
C GLY A 478 5.04 -15.19 -10.11
N ARG A 479 4.77 -15.10 -8.81
CA ARG A 479 3.40 -15.18 -8.28
C ARG A 479 2.57 -13.93 -8.61
N GLN A 480 3.11 -12.76 -8.30
CA GLN A 480 2.45 -11.50 -8.55
C GLN A 480 2.41 -11.21 -10.05
N GLU A 481 3.47 -11.49 -10.81
CA GLU A 481 3.49 -11.31 -12.27
C GLU A 481 2.38 -12.12 -12.95
N ASN A 482 2.28 -13.41 -12.64
CA ASN A 482 1.20 -14.25 -13.17
C ASN A 482 -0.19 -13.81 -12.72
N TRP A 483 -0.34 -13.34 -11.47
CA TRP A 483 -1.60 -12.76 -11.00
C TRP A 483 -1.95 -11.47 -11.74
N PHE A 484 -0.97 -10.61 -12.00
CA PHE A 484 -1.14 -9.33 -12.67
C PHE A 484 -1.63 -9.53 -14.11
N TYR A 485 -0.97 -10.40 -14.88
CA TYR A 485 -1.37 -10.70 -16.26
C TYR A 485 -2.76 -11.33 -16.33
N ARG A 486 -3.08 -12.27 -15.43
CA ARG A 486 -4.44 -12.81 -15.32
C ARG A 486 -5.46 -11.74 -14.96
N SER A 487 -5.10 -10.76 -14.13
CA SER A 487 -6.00 -9.67 -13.74
C SER A 487 -6.28 -8.73 -14.90
N LEU A 488 -5.26 -8.38 -15.69
CA LEU A 488 -5.41 -7.60 -16.92
C LEU A 488 -6.29 -8.31 -17.95
N SER A 489 -6.04 -9.60 -18.19
CA SER A 489 -6.84 -10.42 -19.11
C SER A 489 -8.31 -10.52 -18.64
N LYS A 490 -8.54 -10.86 -17.37
CA LYS A 490 -9.89 -10.93 -16.79
C LYS A 490 -10.62 -9.58 -16.81
N SER A 491 -9.89 -8.48 -16.64
CA SER A 491 -10.44 -7.13 -16.77
C SER A 491 -10.98 -6.89 -18.18
N LYS A 492 -10.19 -7.28 -19.19
CA LYS A 492 -10.60 -7.24 -20.61
C LYS A 492 -11.82 -8.11 -20.87
N ASP A 493 -11.76 -9.37 -20.47
CA ASP A 493 -12.82 -10.34 -20.74
C ASP A 493 -14.15 -9.95 -20.07
N ARG A 494 -14.07 -9.34 -18.88
CA ARG A 494 -15.26 -8.82 -18.18
C ARG A 494 -15.87 -7.58 -18.86
N GLY A 495 -15.14 -6.93 -19.76
CA GLY A 495 -15.56 -5.70 -20.43
C GLY A 495 -15.46 -4.46 -19.54
N ALA A 496 -14.46 -4.41 -18.65
CA ALA A 496 -14.15 -3.16 -17.94
C ALA A 496 -13.60 -2.11 -18.93
N ALA A 497 -14.09 -0.87 -18.87
CA ALA A 497 -13.68 0.18 -19.81
C ALA A 497 -12.20 0.57 -19.63
N TRP A 498 -11.67 0.55 -18.41
CA TRP A 498 -10.30 0.93 -18.10
C TRP A 498 -9.57 -0.10 -17.21
N ARG A 499 -8.25 -0.22 -17.39
CA ARG A 499 -7.34 -0.85 -16.41
C ARG A 499 -6.40 0.21 -15.88
N ILE A 500 -6.45 0.45 -14.58
CA ILE A 500 -5.57 1.40 -13.90
C ILE A 500 -4.61 0.60 -13.03
N VAL A 501 -3.31 0.76 -13.28
CA VAL A 501 -2.24 0.04 -12.58
C VAL A 501 -1.54 1.01 -11.65
N GLY A 502 -1.81 0.89 -10.35
CA GLY A 502 -1.07 1.62 -9.31
C GLY A 502 0.22 0.89 -8.97
N ASN A 503 1.36 1.54 -9.18
CA ASN A 503 2.66 1.01 -8.80
C ASN A 503 3.58 2.13 -8.31
N GLN A 504 4.74 1.76 -7.77
CA GLN A 504 5.61 2.67 -7.04
C GLN A 504 6.46 3.54 -7.97
N ILE A 505 6.99 2.93 -9.03
CA ILE A 505 8.12 3.45 -9.81
C ILE A 505 7.80 3.62 -11.30
N ILE A 506 8.52 4.52 -11.97
CA ILE A 506 8.30 4.83 -13.39
C ILE A 506 8.46 3.58 -14.27
N PHE A 507 7.43 3.30 -15.06
CA PHE A 507 7.33 2.19 -16.01
C PHE A 507 7.93 2.54 -17.38
N SER A 508 7.77 3.77 -17.85
CA SER A 508 8.32 4.21 -19.14
C SER A 508 9.84 4.13 -19.17
N ARG A 509 10.42 3.93 -20.36
CA ARG A 509 11.87 3.82 -20.54
C ARG A 509 12.51 5.21 -20.54
N ILE A 510 12.71 5.77 -19.35
CA ILE A 510 13.29 7.11 -19.20
C ILE A 510 14.82 7.01 -19.12
N THR A 511 15.47 7.57 -20.12
CA THR A 511 16.92 7.82 -20.13
C THR A 511 17.19 9.19 -19.53
N GLU A 512 18.10 9.23 -18.57
CA GLU A 512 18.56 10.45 -17.92
C GLU A 512 19.98 10.82 -18.37
N ASP A 513 20.42 12.02 -18.00
CA ASP A 513 21.81 12.49 -18.17
C ASP A 513 22.24 13.13 -16.85
N TRP A 514 23.18 12.47 -16.18
CA TRP A 514 23.74 12.91 -14.90
C TRP A 514 25.13 13.53 -15.07
N GLY A 515 25.47 13.99 -16.28
CA GLY A 515 26.74 14.66 -16.58
C GLY A 515 27.89 13.72 -16.97
N ASN A 516 27.69 12.40 -16.89
CA ASN A 516 28.65 11.36 -17.29
C ASN A 516 28.19 10.54 -18.51
N GLY A 517 27.13 11.00 -19.20
CA GLY A 517 26.53 10.30 -20.33
C GLY A 517 25.11 9.83 -20.03
N GLU A 518 24.55 9.10 -21.00
CA GLU A 518 23.18 8.63 -20.93
C GLU A 518 23.06 7.40 -20.02
N VAL A 519 22.15 7.45 -19.05
CA VAL A 519 21.95 6.36 -18.09
C VAL A 519 20.47 6.00 -18.02
N LEU A 520 20.17 4.70 -17.96
CA LEU A 520 18.87 4.19 -17.57
C LEU A 520 18.89 3.94 -16.05
N PRO A 521 18.01 4.59 -15.27
CA PRO A 521 17.98 4.39 -13.82
C PRO A 521 17.76 2.91 -13.48
N GLY A 522 18.61 2.36 -12.62
CA GLY A 522 18.59 0.94 -12.26
C GLY A 522 17.51 0.57 -11.23
N ASP A 523 16.93 1.55 -10.55
CA ASP A 523 15.93 1.32 -9.50
C ASP A 523 14.46 1.44 -9.98
N ASN A 524 14.21 1.93 -11.19
CA ASN A 524 12.87 1.89 -11.78
C ASN A 524 12.71 0.69 -12.75
N TRP A 525 11.62 0.62 -13.52
CA TRP A 525 11.38 -0.48 -14.47
C TRP A 525 12.46 -0.61 -15.55
N SER A 526 13.28 0.42 -15.78
CA SER A 526 14.45 0.38 -16.69
C SER A 526 15.61 -0.45 -16.15
N GLY A 527 15.65 -0.75 -14.84
CA GLY A 527 16.56 -1.75 -14.26
C GLY A 527 16.07 -3.20 -14.39
N TYR A 528 14.84 -3.39 -14.89
CA TYR A 528 14.14 -4.67 -14.98
C TYR A 528 13.48 -4.83 -16.36
N VAL A 529 14.23 -4.50 -17.42
CA VAL A 529 13.73 -4.44 -18.80
C VAL A 529 13.13 -5.78 -19.24
N ALA A 530 13.68 -6.92 -18.84
CA ALA A 530 13.08 -8.23 -19.13
C ALA A 530 11.65 -8.35 -18.56
N ASN A 531 11.43 -7.93 -17.30
CA ASN A 531 10.09 -7.95 -16.69
C ASN A 531 9.16 -6.91 -17.34
N ARG A 532 9.68 -5.72 -17.66
CA ARG A 532 8.91 -4.68 -18.38
C ARG A 532 8.46 -5.17 -19.75
N ASN A 533 9.34 -5.83 -20.49
CA ASN A 533 9.06 -6.39 -21.81
C ASN A 533 7.99 -7.48 -21.75
N ARG A 534 8.03 -8.40 -20.78
CA ARG A 534 6.95 -9.40 -20.60
C ARG A 534 5.59 -8.74 -20.32
N THR A 535 5.57 -7.63 -19.58
CA THR A 535 4.34 -6.87 -19.33
C THR A 535 3.82 -6.24 -20.62
N LEU A 536 4.69 -5.58 -21.39
CA LEU A 536 4.32 -5.00 -22.69
C LEU A 536 3.88 -6.09 -23.69
N GLU A 537 4.61 -7.20 -23.77
CA GLU A 537 4.27 -8.37 -24.57
C GLU A 537 2.86 -8.87 -24.24
N HIS A 538 2.55 -9.08 -22.96
CA HIS A 538 1.22 -9.50 -22.55
C HIS A 538 0.14 -8.51 -23.00
N LEU A 539 0.37 -7.19 -22.85
CA LEU A 539 -0.59 -6.17 -23.26
C LEU A 539 -0.78 -6.13 -24.79
N TYR A 540 0.31 -6.10 -25.57
CA TYR A 540 0.25 -6.00 -27.02
C TYR A 540 -0.29 -7.28 -27.67
N ASP A 541 0.20 -8.46 -27.27
CA ASP A 541 -0.16 -9.73 -27.92
C ASP A 541 -1.60 -10.17 -27.62
N ASN A 542 -2.15 -9.70 -26.49
CA ASN A 542 -3.54 -9.95 -26.11
C ASN A 542 -4.45 -8.75 -26.40
N ASP A 543 -3.96 -7.71 -27.08
CA ASP A 543 -4.72 -6.50 -27.46
C ASP A 543 -5.42 -5.84 -26.25
N ILE A 544 -4.73 -5.78 -25.12
CA ILE A 544 -5.25 -5.21 -23.89
C ILE A 544 -4.96 -3.70 -23.91
N GLY A 545 -5.91 -2.89 -24.39
CA GLY A 545 -5.85 -1.42 -24.37
C GLY A 545 -6.51 -0.78 -23.13
N ASN A 546 -6.67 0.54 -23.17
CA ASN A 546 -7.20 1.40 -22.12
C ASN A 546 -6.46 1.24 -20.78
N ASN A 547 -5.13 1.19 -20.85
CA ASN A 547 -4.27 1.08 -19.67
C ASN A 547 -3.80 2.47 -19.21
N ILE A 548 -3.94 2.71 -17.91
CA ILE A 548 -3.36 3.86 -17.22
C ILE A 548 -2.40 3.34 -16.16
N PHE A 549 -1.12 3.67 -16.25
CA PHE A 549 -0.12 3.34 -15.23
C PHE A 549 0.11 4.56 -14.34
N LEU A 550 0.10 4.34 -13.03
CA LEU A 550 0.39 5.38 -12.03
C LEU A 550 1.71 5.05 -11.34
N ALA A 551 2.54 6.07 -11.11
CA ALA A 551 3.82 5.96 -10.41
C ALA A 551 4.09 7.16 -9.48
N GLY A 552 5.01 6.97 -8.52
CA GLY A 552 5.52 7.97 -7.59
C GLY A 552 7.06 8.01 -7.60
N ASP A 553 7.69 7.79 -6.44
CA ASP A 553 9.13 7.58 -6.18
C ASP A 553 10.06 8.76 -6.59
N SER A 554 10.05 9.14 -7.87
CA SER A 554 11.00 10.08 -8.49
C SER A 554 10.95 11.54 -8.01
N HIS A 555 9.99 11.87 -7.13
CA HIS A 555 9.69 13.22 -6.62
C HIS A 555 9.38 14.28 -7.69
N GLN A 556 9.00 13.86 -8.90
CA GLN A 556 8.79 14.72 -10.06
C GLN A 556 7.56 14.24 -10.84
N ASN A 557 6.97 15.13 -11.63
CA ASN A 557 5.85 14.81 -12.50
C ASN A 557 6.34 14.32 -13.87
N TRP A 558 5.75 13.23 -14.36
CA TRP A 558 6.05 12.63 -15.67
C TRP A 558 4.77 12.14 -16.33
N VAL A 559 4.62 12.45 -17.61
CA VAL A 559 3.47 12.00 -18.40
C VAL A 559 3.94 11.49 -19.74
N SER A 560 3.70 10.20 -19.98
CA SER A 560 4.24 9.45 -21.13
C SER A 560 3.15 8.61 -21.79
N ASP A 561 3.27 8.40 -23.10
CA ASP A 561 2.57 7.29 -23.75
C ASP A 561 3.27 5.96 -23.37
N LEU A 562 2.52 4.87 -23.22
CA LEU A 562 3.06 3.55 -22.90
C LEU A 562 3.42 2.80 -24.18
N VAL A 563 4.72 2.64 -24.43
CA VAL A 563 5.24 2.11 -25.70
C VAL A 563 6.34 1.07 -25.51
N TRP A 564 6.40 0.13 -26.46
CA TRP A 564 7.47 -0.87 -26.56
C TRP A 564 8.49 -0.51 -27.64
N LEU A 565 9.30 0.50 -27.34
CA LEU A 565 10.34 0.99 -28.24
C LEU A 565 11.27 -0.13 -28.73
N GLY A 566 11.59 -0.10 -30.03
CA GLY A 566 12.42 -1.11 -30.70
C GLY A 566 11.68 -2.39 -31.10
N THR A 567 10.47 -2.62 -30.60
CA THR A 567 9.65 -3.81 -30.90
C THR A 567 8.36 -3.45 -31.64
N LYS A 568 7.69 -2.37 -31.23
CA LYS A 568 6.47 -1.85 -31.88
C LYS A 568 6.76 -0.45 -32.42
N GLU A 569 6.25 -0.18 -33.62
CA GLU A 569 6.31 1.15 -34.22
C GLU A 569 5.59 2.17 -33.34
N TYR A 570 6.18 3.37 -33.20
CA TYR A 570 5.60 4.45 -32.41
C TYR A 570 5.86 5.80 -33.06
N ASP A 571 4.79 6.60 -33.20
CA ASP A 571 4.87 7.99 -33.63
C ASP A 571 4.52 8.91 -32.48
N ASN A 572 5.50 9.64 -31.96
CA ASN A 572 5.31 10.54 -30.82
C ASN A 572 4.48 11.79 -31.13
N LYS A 573 4.33 12.18 -32.40
CA LYS A 573 3.50 13.32 -32.79
C LYS A 573 2.02 12.96 -32.70
N THR A 574 1.65 11.77 -33.16
CA THR A 574 0.26 11.31 -33.21
C THR A 574 -0.14 10.48 -31.98
N GLY A 575 0.80 9.77 -31.36
CA GLY A 575 0.56 8.78 -30.31
C GLY A 575 0.33 7.36 -30.84
N ALA A 576 0.31 7.18 -32.18
CA ALA A 576 0.05 5.89 -32.80
C ALA A 576 1.11 4.85 -32.39
N GLY A 577 0.65 3.65 -32.03
CA GLY A 577 1.50 2.55 -31.56
C GLY A 577 1.58 2.40 -30.03
N SER A 578 1.04 3.34 -29.27
CA SER A 578 0.91 3.26 -27.81
C SER A 578 -0.17 2.25 -27.36
N ILE A 579 0.01 1.68 -26.16
CA ILE A 579 -0.95 0.75 -25.52
C ILE A 579 -1.58 1.32 -24.24
N GLY A 580 -1.27 2.58 -23.90
CA GLY A 580 -1.83 3.27 -22.75
C GLY A 580 -1.07 4.54 -22.40
N VAL A 581 -1.24 5.03 -21.18
CA VAL A 581 -0.59 6.26 -20.69
C VAL A 581 -0.05 6.05 -19.27
N GLU A 582 1.12 6.62 -18.99
CA GLU A 582 1.66 6.72 -17.64
C GLU A 582 1.46 8.13 -17.08
N PHE A 583 0.91 8.21 -15.87
CA PHE A 583 0.88 9.41 -15.03
C PHE A 583 1.71 9.15 -13.77
N ALA A 584 2.93 9.69 -13.73
CA ALA A 584 3.78 9.65 -12.55
C ALA A 584 3.73 11.00 -11.82
N GLY A 585 3.43 10.97 -10.52
CA GLY A 585 3.25 12.15 -9.68
C GLY A 585 4.51 12.59 -8.94
N THR A 586 4.61 13.90 -8.72
CA THR A 586 5.58 14.49 -7.80
C THR A 586 5.31 14.08 -6.34
N ALA A 587 6.27 14.39 -5.48
CA ALA A 587 6.18 14.16 -4.04
C ALA A 587 5.22 15.13 -3.34
N VAL A 588 4.60 14.67 -2.24
CA VAL A 588 3.86 15.53 -1.29
C VAL A 588 4.79 16.57 -0.67
N SER A 589 5.98 16.16 -0.24
CA SER A 589 6.96 17.07 0.37
C SER A 589 8.43 16.68 0.18
N SER A 590 8.74 15.47 -0.32
CA SER A 590 10.12 15.04 -0.59
C SER A 590 10.81 15.88 -1.67
N ASN A 591 12.14 15.98 -1.62
CA ASN A 591 12.87 16.92 -2.47
C ASN A 591 12.80 16.54 -3.96
N GLY A 592 12.45 17.51 -4.81
CA GLY A 592 12.59 17.43 -6.27
C GLY A 592 13.87 18.08 -6.80
N VAL A 593 13.80 18.60 -8.03
CA VAL A 593 14.96 19.21 -8.70
C VAL A 593 15.44 20.45 -7.95
N GLY A 594 16.74 20.49 -7.62
CA GLY A 594 17.36 21.63 -6.96
C GLY A 594 17.52 22.85 -7.86
N GLY A 595 17.50 24.03 -7.25
CA GLY A 595 17.63 25.32 -7.96
C GLY A 595 16.28 25.97 -8.29
N PRO A 596 16.28 27.09 -9.03
CA PRO A 596 15.06 27.80 -9.42
C PRO A 596 14.27 27.06 -10.50
N ILE A 597 12.97 27.38 -10.63
CA ILE A 597 12.08 26.88 -11.70
C ILE A 597 12.73 27.06 -13.07
N GLU A 598 13.29 28.25 -13.33
CA GLU A 598 14.12 28.54 -14.50
C GLU A 598 15.43 29.23 -14.08
N PRO A 599 16.56 28.93 -14.73
CA PRO A 599 16.70 27.97 -15.82
C PRO A 599 16.85 26.51 -15.35
N ALA A 600 17.04 26.24 -14.05
CA ALA A 600 17.51 24.93 -13.59
C ALA A 600 16.52 23.79 -13.85
N ALA A 601 15.33 23.83 -13.23
CA ALA A 601 14.34 22.77 -13.39
C ALA A 601 13.81 22.68 -14.84
N GLY A 602 13.53 23.83 -15.46
CA GLY A 602 13.07 23.89 -16.85
C GLY A 602 14.08 23.34 -17.86
N LYS A 603 15.38 23.60 -17.69
CA LYS A 603 16.42 23.04 -18.58
C LYS A 603 16.51 21.52 -18.44
N ALA A 604 16.46 21.00 -17.22
CA ALA A 604 16.44 19.56 -16.97
C ALA A 604 15.19 18.90 -17.61
N ALA A 605 14.02 19.51 -17.46
CA ALA A 605 12.78 19.05 -18.08
C ALA A 605 12.87 18.98 -19.61
N ARG A 606 13.35 20.06 -20.24
CA ARG A 606 13.53 20.13 -21.70
C ARG A 606 14.48 19.06 -22.22
N ALA A 607 15.60 18.81 -21.51
CA ALA A 607 16.55 17.76 -21.89
C ALA A 607 15.91 16.37 -21.84
N ARG A 608 15.17 16.05 -20.77
CA ARG A 608 14.48 14.76 -20.60
C ARG A 608 13.40 14.56 -21.66
N VAL A 609 12.56 15.57 -21.91
CA VAL A 609 11.54 15.49 -22.97
C VAL A 609 12.22 15.34 -24.33
N GLN A 610 13.27 16.10 -24.65
CA GLN A 610 13.93 15.96 -25.95
C GLN A 610 14.47 14.55 -26.21
N LYS A 611 15.01 13.91 -25.16
CA LYS A 611 15.71 12.63 -25.23
C LYS A 611 14.79 11.40 -25.28
N ASN A 612 13.63 11.47 -24.65
CA ASN A 612 12.76 10.31 -24.46
C ASN A 612 11.49 10.45 -25.31
N PRO A 613 11.40 9.82 -26.50
CA PRO A 613 10.34 10.08 -27.49
C PRO A 613 8.91 9.90 -26.94
N GLU A 614 8.72 8.98 -26.01
CA GLU A 614 7.45 8.68 -25.35
C GLU A 614 7.04 9.71 -24.28
N LEU A 615 8.02 10.39 -23.67
CA LEU A 615 7.79 11.38 -22.64
C LEU A 615 7.18 12.65 -23.25
N GLN A 616 5.96 12.98 -22.85
CA GLN A 616 5.20 14.10 -23.37
C GLN A 616 5.24 15.33 -22.45
N TRP A 617 5.31 15.15 -21.14
CA TRP A 617 5.51 16.25 -20.19
C TRP A 617 6.36 15.82 -19.01
N GLN A 618 7.21 16.74 -18.55
CA GLN A 618 8.05 16.56 -17.36
C GLN A 618 8.10 17.87 -16.57
N GLU A 619 7.90 17.79 -15.26
CA GLU A 619 7.98 18.93 -14.35
C GLU A 619 8.59 18.48 -13.01
N GLY A 620 9.67 19.14 -12.58
CA GLY A 620 10.46 18.67 -11.43
C GLY A 620 10.56 19.62 -10.25
N TYR A 621 9.95 20.81 -10.32
CA TYR A 621 10.13 21.85 -9.31
C TYR A 621 9.04 21.80 -8.22
N TYR A 622 7.77 21.63 -8.56
CA TYR A 622 6.69 21.71 -7.58
C TYR A 622 6.42 20.36 -6.90
N ARG A 623 6.10 20.43 -5.60
CA ARG A 623 5.55 19.32 -4.81
C ARG A 623 4.03 19.36 -4.90
N GLY A 624 3.33 18.26 -4.75
CA GLY A 624 1.89 18.25 -5.02
C GLY A 624 1.28 16.87 -5.19
N TYR A 625 0.34 16.79 -6.11
CA TYR A 625 -0.51 15.62 -6.36
C TYR A 625 -1.23 15.77 -7.69
N PHE A 626 -1.98 14.74 -8.09
CA PHE A 626 -2.89 14.86 -9.22
C PHE A 626 -4.23 14.20 -8.94
N ILE A 627 -5.27 14.66 -9.64
CA ILE A 627 -6.61 14.07 -9.60
C ILE A 627 -6.91 13.39 -10.94
N LEU A 628 -7.38 12.14 -10.86
CA LEU A 628 -7.74 11.31 -11.98
C LEU A 628 -9.27 11.16 -12.03
N ASP A 629 -9.90 11.79 -13.00
CA ASP A 629 -11.34 11.68 -13.26
C ASP A 629 -11.58 10.66 -14.38
N VAL A 630 -12.32 9.60 -14.10
CA VAL A 630 -12.50 8.44 -14.98
C VAL A 630 -13.97 8.28 -15.32
N ASN A 631 -14.29 8.24 -16.61
CA ASN A 631 -15.60 7.79 -17.10
C ASN A 631 -15.41 6.86 -18.30
N ALA A 632 -16.47 6.22 -18.80
CA ALA A 632 -16.37 5.23 -19.87
C ALA A 632 -15.77 5.77 -21.19
N LYS A 633 -15.83 7.09 -21.42
CA LYS A 633 -15.36 7.74 -22.66
C LYS A 633 -13.93 8.25 -22.56
N GLN A 634 -13.49 8.68 -21.37
CA GLN A 634 -12.17 9.26 -21.19
C GLN A 634 -11.68 9.20 -19.74
N VAL A 635 -10.37 9.28 -19.59
CA VAL A 635 -9.67 9.59 -18.34
C VAL A 635 -9.08 10.99 -18.45
N SER A 636 -9.30 11.83 -17.44
CA SER A 636 -8.62 13.12 -17.31
C SER A 636 -7.70 13.12 -16.09
N SER A 637 -6.47 13.61 -16.23
CA SER A 637 -5.55 13.79 -15.11
C SER A 637 -5.22 15.28 -14.94
N ARG A 638 -5.44 15.82 -13.75
CA ARG A 638 -5.22 17.24 -13.39
C ARG A 638 -4.10 17.31 -12.35
N PHE A 639 -2.96 17.84 -12.74
CA PHE A 639 -1.78 17.97 -11.87
C PHE A 639 -1.78 19.28 -11.13
N TYR A 640 -1.46 19.22 -9.83
CA TYR A 640 -1.40 20.38 -8.94
C TYR A 640 -0.05 20.46 -8.22
N GLY A 641 0.39 21.68 -7.97
CA GLY A 641 1.62 22.00 -7.26
C GLY A 641 1.37 22.93 -6.07
N SER A 642 2.06 22.70 -4.95
CA SER A 642 2.13 23.64 -3.86
C SER A 642 3.24 24.66 -4.15
N PRO A 643 3.00 25.97 -4.00
CA PRO A 643 4.03 26.99 -4.22
C PRO A 643 5.17 26.92 -3.19
N SER A 644 4.92 26.31 -2.03
CA SER A 644 5.90 26.05 -0.99
C SER A 644 5.39 24.99 -0.02
N VAL A 645 6.27 24.07 0.36
CA VAL A 645 6.06 23.14 1.48
C VAL A 645 6.85 23.56 2.73
N ALA A 646 7.52 24.72 2.72
CA ALA A 646 8.29 25.23 3.86
C ALA A 646 7.42 25.68 5.04
N SER A 647 6.15 25.98 4.79
CA SER A 647 5.17 26.41 5.78
C SER A 647 3.81 25.80 5.48
N ARG A 648 2.99 25.63 6.52
CA ARG A 648 1.60 25.19 6.34
C ARG A 648 0.80 26.29 5.63
N ASN A 649 0.15 25.95 4.53
CA ASN A 649 -0.68 26.86 3.76
C ASN A 649 -1.74 26.13 2.92
N SER A 650 -2.66 26.90 2.32
CA SER A 650 -3.78 26.40 1.52
C SER A 650 -3.67 26.73 0.03
N TRP A 651 -2.49 27.11 -0.46
CA TRP A 651 -2.29 27.52 -1.85
C TRP A 651 -1.98 26.34 -2.77
N ASP A 652 -2.63 26.32 -3.93
CA ASP A 652 -2.57 25.23 -4.91
C ASP A 652 -2.46 25.79 -6.34
N ILE A 653 -1.50 25.29 -7.11
CA ILE A 653 -1.17 25.73 -8.47
C ILE A 653 -1.63 24.65 -9.44
N PRO A 654 -2.56 24.92 -10.36
CA PRO A 654 -2.83 24.01 -11.48
C PRO A 654 -1.62 24.00 -12.43
N LEU A 655 -1.04 22.83 -12.67
CA LEU A 655 0.17 22.70 -13.48
C LEU A 655 -0.12 22.30 -14.92
N ALA A 656 -0.93 21.26 -15.11
CA ALA A 656 -1.27 20.74 -16.43
C ALA A 656 -2.47 19.78 -16.34
N ASN A 657 -3.24 19.71 -17.41
CA ASN A 657 -4.37 18.79 -17.54
C ASN A 657 -4.16 17.88 -18.75
N PHE A 658 -4.33 16.58 -18.58
CA PHE A 658 -4.18 15.59 -19.64
C PHE A 658 -5.47 14.82 -19.83
N THR A 659 -5.71 14.36 -21.06
CA THR A 659 -6.90 13.57 -21.40
C THR A 659 -6.46 12.34 -22.20
N VAL A 660 -7.04 11.20 -21.89
CA VAL A 660 -6.90 9.94 -22.65
C VAL A 660 -8.31 9.54 -23.06
N VAL A 661 -8.55 9.43 -24.37
CA VAL A 661 -9.85 9.01 -24.89
C VAL A 661 -9.88 7.48 -24.95
N SER A 662 -11.01 6.89 -24.59
CA SER A 662 -11.21 5.44 -24.62
C SER A 662 -11.01 4.92 -26.04
N GLY A 663 -10.17 3.89 -26.19
CA GLY A 663 -9.80 3.29 -27.47
C GLY A 663 -8.55 3.90 -28.13
N ASP A 664 -8.16 5.13 -27.77
CA ASP A 664 -7.00 5.78 -28.40
C ASP A 664 -5.67 5.22 -27.89
N ASN A 665 -5.61 4.74 -26.64
CA ASN A 665 -4.40 4.21 -25.99
C ASN A 665 -3.21 5.19 -25.91
N HIS A 666 -3.43 6.48 -26.10
CA HIS A 666 -2.41 7.52 -25.95
C HIS A 666 -3.02 8.82 -25.43
N LEU A 667 -2.17 9.77 -25.06
CA LEU A 667 -2.62 11.10 -24.67
C LEU A 667 -3.31 11.79 -25.86
N LYS A 668 -4.43 12.48 -25.61
CA LYS A 668 -5.09 13.32 -26.61
C LYS A 668 -4.11 14.38 -27.13
N ARG A 669 -4.05 14.55 -28.45
CA ARG A 669 -3.24 15.58 -29.11
C ARG A 669 -4.09 16.82 -29.45
N PRO A 670 -3.55 18.06 -29.36
CA PRO A 670 -2.25 18.40 -28.77
C PRO A 670 -2.22 18.09 -27.27
N VAL A 671 -1.09 17.58 -26.79
CA VAL A 671 -0.92 17.19 -25.38
C VAL A 671 -1.17 18.40 -24.48
N ALA A 672 -1.94 18.20 -23.41
CA ALA A 672 -2.35 19.26 -22.48
C ALA A 672 -3.03 20.48 -23.14
N GLY A 673 -3.66 20.31 -24.30
CA GLY A 673 -4.20 21.44 -25.06
C GLY A 673 -3.12 22.37 -25.65
N GLY A 674 -1.86 21.92 -25.67
CA GLY A 674 -0.71 22.67 -26.19
C GLY A 674 0.02 23.53 -25.16
N ARG A 675 -0.44 23.56 -23.90
CA ARG A 675 0.14 24.43 -22.87
C ARG A 675 0.24 23.75 -21.50
N ALA A 676 1.36 23.98 -20.82
CA ALA A 676 1.53 23.67 -19.40
C ALA A 676 2.05 24.89 -18.64
N GLU A 677 1.89 24.86 -17.32
CA GLU A 677 2.30 25.94 -16.43
C GLU A 677 3.80 25.93 -16.15
N SER A 678 4.37 24.74 -15.93
CA SER A 678 5.78 24.54 -15.58
C SER A 678 6.34 23.31 -16.30
N GLY A 679 7.67 23.17 -16.25
CA GLY A 679 8.39 22.03 -16.79
C GLY A 679 8.71 22.13 -18.29
N ALA A 680 8.46 21.07 -19.03
CA ALA A 680 8.60 21.01 -20.48
C ALA A 680 7.50 20.13 -21.10
N LEU A 681 6.88 20.61 -22.17
CA LEU A 681 5.81 19.94 -22.90
C LEU A 681 6.25 19.63 -24.33
N ARG A 682 6.11 18.38 -24.78
CA ARG A 682 6.41 17.98 -26.14
C ARG A 682 5.41 18.62 -27.11
N TYR A 683 5.93 19.29 -28.14
CA TYR A 683 5.14 19.98 -29.18
C TYR A 683 4.17 21.04 -28.63
N GLY A 684 4.47 21.63 -27.47
CA GLY A 684 3.68 22.68 -26.86
C GLY A 684 4.55 23.73 -26.19
N GLU A 685 3.91 24.62 -25.45
CA GLU A 685 4.58 25.70 -24.73
C GLU A 685 4.41 25.59 -23.21
N VAL A 686 5.39 26.12 -22.49
CA VAL A 686 5.32 26.31 -21.04
C VAL A 686 5.22 27.79 -20.77
N LYS A 687 4.18 28.19 -20.04
CA LYS A 687 3.94 29.59 -19.70
C LYS A 687 3.57 29.70 -18.23
N HIS A 688 4.62 29.97 -17.44
CA HIS A 688 4.55 30.23 -16.01
C HIS A 688 3.58 31.36 -15.68
N THR A 689 2.81 31.16 -14.64
CA THR A 689 1.98 32.12 -13.94
C THR A 689 2.21 31.94 -12.44
N ASN A 690 1.96 32.99 -11.67
CA ASN A 690 1.99 32.90 -10.21
C ASN A 690 0.58 32.73 -9.63
N LEU A 691 -0.42 32.44 -10.48
CA LEU A 691 -1.82 32.44 -10.10
C LEU A 691 -2.12 31.16 -9.31
N THR A 692 -2.28 31.31 -8.01
CA THR A 692 -2.50 30.21 -7.08
C THR A 692 -3.90 30.29 -6.48
N LEU A 693 -4.54 29.15 -6.32
CA LEU A 693 -5.86 29.00 -5.68
C LEU A 693 -5.66 28.81 -4.18
N ASN A 694 -6.32 29.64 -3.37
CA ASN A 694 -6.52 29.33 -1.97
C ASN A 694 -7.67 28.31 -1.83
N THR A 695 -7.36 27.08 -1.44
CA THR A 695 -8.36 26.01 -1.30
C THR A 695 -9.28 26.16 -0.09
N GLU A 696 -8.97 27.05 0.87
CA GLU A 696 -9.87 27.36 1.99
C GLU A 696 -10.89 28.44 1.62
N THR A 697 -10.51 29.45 0.85
CA THR A 697 -11.37 30.59 0.53
C THR A 697 -11.95 30.58 -0.88
N GLY A 698 -11.37 29.79 -1.80
CA GLY A 698 -11.71 29.79 -3.23
C GLY A 698 -11.11 30.95 -4.02
N GLU A 699 -10.29 31.80 -3.40
CA GLU A 699 -9.73 32.99 -4.03
C GLU A 699 -8.46 32.69 -4.84
N TRP A 700 -8.32 33.31 -6.02
CA TRP A 700 -7.12 33.23 -6.85
C TRP A 700 -6.24 34.47 -6.66
N LYS A 701 -4.96 34.28 -6.35
CA LYS A 701 -3.99 35.37 -6.12
C LYS A 701 -2.61 35.02 -6.68
N ASN A 702 -1.83 36.06 -6.97
CA ASN A 702 -0.40 35.87 -7.19
C ASN A 702 0.30 35.82 -5.84
N VAL A 703 0.82 34.65 -5.46
CA VAL A 703 1.46 34.45 -4.15
C VAL A 703 2.90 34.00 -4.35
N GLY A 704 3.83 34.70 -3.70
CA GLY A 704 5.25 34.35 -3.70
C GLY A 704 5.67 33.72 -2.37
N PHE A 705 6.62 32.81 -2.44
CA PHE A 705 7.27 32.20 -1.28
C PHE A 705 8.78 32.24 -1.48
N ASP A 706 9.52 32.59 -0.43
CA ASP A 706 10.97 32.74 -0.51
C ASP A 706 11.72 31.40 -0.53
N THR A 707 11.06 30.34 -0.04
CA THR A 707 11.67 29.02 0.17
C THR A 707 10.69 27.91 -0.16
N MET A 708 11.15 26.88 -0.89
CA MET A 708 10.33 25.72 -1.23
C MET A 708 10.19 24.74 -0.04
N TYR A 709 11.27 24.52 0.72
CA TYR A 709 11.35 23.53 1.80
C TYR A 709 11.64 24.17 3.15
N VAL A 710 11.40 23.41 4.21
CA VAL A 710 11.81 23.77 5.57
C VAL A 710 13.33 23.93 5.59
N LYS A 711 13.80 25.02 6.18
CA LYS A 711 15.24 25.22 6.42
C LYS A 711 15.64 24.43 7.66
N HIS A 712 16.70 23.65 7.53
CA HIS A 712 17.39 23.03 8.65
C HIS A 712 18.59 23.92 8.98
N ASP A 713 18.65 24.42 10.22
CA ASP A 713 19.75 25.25 10.72
C ASP A 713 21.02 24.44 11.00
#